data_AF-A0A2V1IW32-F1
#
_entry.id   AF-A0A2V1IW32-F1
#
_cell.length_a   1.000
_cell.length_b   1.000
_cell.length_c   1.000
_cell.angle_alpha   90.00
_cell.angle_beta   90.00
_cell.angle_gamma   90.00
#
_symmetry.space_group_name_H-M   'P 1'
#
loop_
_entity.id
_entity.type
_entity.pdbx_description
1 polymer ?
#
loop_
_entity_poly.entity_id
_entity_poly.type
_entity_poly.pdbx_seq_one_letter_code
_entity_poly.pdbx_strand_id
1 'polypeptide(L)'
;MRKKVKTYDIPEEVVSAIAAERRSSYGLRTYVSLFSSAGIGCYGFKEAGFNCIATVELLERRLKIQKHNDKCMLSSGYICGDMTLDETKDKVFRELAVWKDCFGVNDLDVLIATPPCQGMSVANHKKGDELKRNSLVVESIKITKEVRPKFFIFENVRAFLTSVCTDIDGTDKSIKEAISLNLGGQYNILYKIVNFKDYGCPSSRTRTLVIGVRKDIQDITPFDVFPSRSSEKTLRETIGHLPALTTMGEISEDDIYHNFRKYAPHMEAWISEIKEGQSAFDNEDITRIPHTVRDGVVVYNAQKNGDKYTRQYWDKVAPCIHTRNDIMASQNTVHPTDNRVFSIREIMLMMSVPYSFKWTDIPFDELNKLPLKEKEAFLKKEEMNIRQNLGEAVPTIIFRQIANKIRKCLDVPVFSNADALSLVKEFTLNTQERILRYVMQSKQPFSKLSRIVEMANSERDNTAAYYTRQDICFGIVNNLPEAKNFDHISILEPSIGVGNFLPCLIERYSSVPFVSIDVVDINPASIELLKEMVAKMNVPNNFTINYIVGDFLLYNFTDKYDIVIGNPPYMKLTKDKKLAAIYKASAANKDTNNIFAFFIEKALTLGDYVSLIVPKSLINAPEFNETRKLMNEYSLTHVIDFGEKAFKGVKIETISFTINTKNSSKNTTIYSYINNSVWNVDQSYITDSQFPYWLLYRNSDFDEIASSMEFGIFKAYRDRVITKSVTKSNGKFRVLKSRNIGNNEIIDIPDYDCYIDDVESFDVSKYLNHTECVLLPNLTYNPRACFMPENSIADGSVAILTLCDEENTVSPEDLEFYSTESFSKFYAIARNLGTRSLNIDNNSVFFFGKLINAES
;
A
#
# COMPACT_ATOMS: atom_id res chain seq x y z
N MET A 1 -19.07 36.72 -5.31
CA MET A 1 -19.15 36.09 -6.64
C MET A 1 -20.14 34.92 -6.58
N ARG A 2 -21.29 35.01 -7.28
CA ARG A 2 -22.23 33.88 -7.41
C ARG A 2 -21.53 32.77 -8.21
N LYS A 3 -21.35 31.57 -7.64
CA LYS A 3 -20.85 30.39 -8.37
C LYS A 3 -21.74 30.22 -9.61
N LYS A 4 -21.16 30.29 -10.81
CA LYS A 4 -21.85 29.86 -12.04
C LYS A 4 -22.27 28.41 -11.80
N VAL A 5 -23.57 28.16 -11.74
CA VAL A 5 -24.13 26.81 -11.70
C VAL A 5 -23.75 26.16 -13.03
N LYS A 6 -22.86 25.16 -12.99
CA LYS A 6 -22.60 24.34 -14.19
C LYS A 6 -23.88 23.56 -14.45
N THR A 7 -24.48 23.76 -15.63
CA THR A 7 -25.64 22.99 -16.06
C THR A 7 -25.16 21.77 -16.82
N TYR A 8 -25.53 20.58 -16.34
CA TYR A 8 -25.27 19.30 -16.98
C TYR A 8 -26.60 18.75 -17.50
N ASP A 9 -26.63 18.27 -18.74
CA ASP A 9 -27.80 17.63 -19.33
C ASP A 9 -27.81 16.14 -18.91
N ILE A 10 -28.60 15.83 -17.87
CA ILE A 10 -28.67 14.49 -17.27
C ILE A 10 -30.13 14.02 -17.31
N PRO A 11 -30.41 12.83 -17.87
CA PRO A 11 -31.76 12.27 -17.87
C PRO A 11 -32.34 12.14 -16.46
N GLU A 12 -33.61 12.56 -16.28
CA GLU A 12 -34.29 12.56 -14.98
C GLU A 12 -34.39 11.15 -14.36
N GLU A 13 -34.51 10.12 -15.21
CA GLU A 13 -34.49 8.71 -14.80
C GLU A 13 -33.15 8.32 -14.14
N VAL A 14 -32.03 8.81 -14.66
CA VAL A 14 -30.69 8.54 -14.10
C VAL A 14 -30.53 9.26 -12.76
N VAL A 15 -30.99 10.51 -12.67
CA VAL A 15 -31.00 11.26 -11.40
C VAL A 15 -31.80 10.51 -10.35
N SER A 16 -32.98 10.02 -10.72
CA SER A 16 -33.88 9.27 -9.84
C SER A 16 -33.27 7.94 -9.38
N ALA A 17 -32.65 7.19 -10.30
CA ALA A 17 -31.98 5.92 -9.99
C ALA A 17 -30.82 6.12 -9.02
N ILE A 18 -29.94 7.09 -9.28
CA ILE A 18 -28.78 7.38 -8.43
C ILE A 18 -29.23 7.92 -7.06
N ALA A 19 -30.30 8.74 -7.03
CA ALA A 19 -30.88 9.20 -5.77
C ALA A 19 -31.47 8.05 -4.94
N ALA A 20 -32.11 7.07 -5.58
CA ALA A 20 -32.63 5.88 -4.91
C ALA A 20 -31.50 5.03 -4.34
N GLU A 21 -30.43 4.78 -5.10
CA GLU A 21 -29.26 4.04 -4.61
C GLU A 21 -28.54 4.74 -3.46
N ARG A 22 -28.40 6.07 -3.53
CA ARG A 22 -27.80 6.86 -2.46
C ARG A 22 -28.61 6.80 -1.16
N ARG A 23 -29.94 6.67 -1.25
CA ARG A 23 -30.84 6.49 -0.10
C ARG A 23 -30.94 5.04 0.39
N SER A 24 -30.44 4.08 -0.38
CA SER A 24 -30.43 2.68 0.03
C SER A 24 -29.54 2.49 1.27
N SER A 25 -29.82 1.45 2.06
CA SER A 25 -28.98 1.03 3.20
C SER A 25 -27.54 0.70 2.81
N TYR A 26 -27.31 0.55 1.50
CA TYR A 26 -26.04 0.17 0.91
C TYR A 26 -25.27 1.45 0.48
N GLY A 27 -25.95 2.49 0.00
CA GLY A 27 -25.31 3.73 -0.48
C GLY A 27 -24.75 3.62 -1.91
N LEU A 28 -24.25 4.74 -2.46
CA LEU A 28 -23.75 4.80 -3.83
C LEU A 28 -22.27 4.38 -3.89
N ARG A 29 -21.93 3.36 -4.69
CA ARG A 29 -20.53 2.94 -4.92
C ARG A 29 -20.17 3.09 -6.38
N THR A 30 -18.95 3.48 -6.62
CA THR A 30 -18.51 3.97 -7.93
C THR A 30 -17.20 3.34 -8.37
N TYR A 31 -17.06 3.12 -9.67
CA TYR A 31 -15.78 2.72 -10.24
C TYR A 31 -15.51 3.37 -11.60
N VAL A 32 -14.23 3.47 -11.93
CA VAL A 32 -13.73 3.81 -13.27
C VAL A 32 -12.95 2.62 -13.81
N SER A 33 -13.12 2.33 -15.09
CA SER A 33 -12.44 1.21 -15.77
C SER A 33 -11.65 1.70 -16.97
N LEU A 34 -10.32 1.60 -16.89
CA LEU A 34 -9.40 1.92 -17.97
C LEU A 34 -9.02 0.64 -18.72
N PHE A 35 -8.89 0.74 -20.06
CA PHE A 35 -8.56 -0.40 -20.94
C PHE A 35 -9.58 -1.55 -20.84
N SER A 36 -10.85 -1.16 -20.81
CA SER A 36 -11.95 -1.97 -20.30
C SER A 36 -12.38 -3.17 -21.16
N SER A 37 -11.85 -3.33 -22.37
CA SER A 37 -12.21 -4.39 -23.32
C SER A 37 -13.73 -4.41 -23.56
N ALA A 38 -14.38 -5.57 -23.73
CA ALA A 38 -15.85 -5.66 -23.77
C ALA A 38 -16.52 -5.53 -22.38
N GLY A 39 -15.77 -5.26 -21.30
CA GLY A 39 -16.32 -5.10 -19.96
C GLY A 39 -16.62 -6.41 -19.21
N ILE A 40 -16.18 -7.57 -19.71
CA ILE A 40 -16.46 -8.90 -19.12
C ILE A 40 -16.03 -9.00 -17.66
N GLY A 41 -14.80 -8.60 -17.33
CA GLY A 41 -14.32 -8.59 -15.94
C GLY A 41 -15.10 -7.58 -15.10
N CYS A 42 -15.31 -6.38 -15.63
CA CYS A 42 -16.01 -5.28 -14.94
C CYS A 42 -17.49 -5.59 -14.69
N TYR A 43 -18.08 -6.51 -15.43
CA TYR A 43 -19.43 -6.98 -15.17
C TYR A 43 -19.57 -7.53 -13.74
N GLY A 44 -18.49 -8.04 -13.14
CA GLY A 44 -18.48 -8.46 -11.74
C GLY A 44 -18.68 -7.32 -10.75
N PHE A 45 -18.25 -6.09 -11.08
CA PHE A 45 -18.54 -4.89 -10.29
C PHE A 45 -20.01 -4.48 -10.43
N LYS A 46 -20.58 -4.61 -11.64
CA LYS A 46 -22.00 -4.39 -11.87
C LYS A 46 -22.86 -5.38 -11.08
N GLU A 47 -22.53 -6.68 -11.09
CA GLU A 47 -23.22 -7.70 -10.28
C GLU A 47 -23.08 -7.44 -8.76
N ALA A 48 -22.01 -6.77 -8.34
CA ALA A 48 -21.80 -6.36 -6.95
C ALA A 48 -22.50 -5.03 -6.59
N GLY A 49 -23.21 -4.38 -7.53
CA GLY A 49 -23.95 -3.13 -7.30
C GLY A 49 -23.09 -1.87 -7.33
N PHE A 50 -22.00 -1.86 -8.08
CA PHE A 50 -21.20 -0.65 -8.32
C PHE A 50 -21.63 0.03 -9.62
N ASN A 51 -21.58 1.36 -9.60
CA ASN A 51 -21.86 2.21 -10.75
C ASN A 51 -20.58 2.57 -11.50
N CYS A 52 -20.56 2.33 -12.80
CA CYS A 52 -19.45 2.77 -13.63
C CYS A 52 -19.62 4.27 -13.93
N ILE A 53 -18.72 5.10 -13.41
CA ILE A 53 -18.66 6.53 -13.73
C ILE A 53 -18.18 6.70 -15.17
N ALA A 54 -17.03 6.10 -15.47
CA ALA A 54 -16.42 6.18 -16.78
C ALA A 54 -15.75 4.85 -17.13
N THR A 55 -15.86 4.48 -18.39
CA THR A 55 -15.18 3.34 -18.98
C THR A 55 -14.44 3.78 -20.23
N VAL A 56 -13.18 3.40 -20.34
CA VAL A 56 -12.32 3.83 -21.44
C VAL A 56 -11.85 2.62 -22.23
N GLU A 57 -12.03 2.66 -23.54
CA GLU A 57 -11.67 1.59 -24.46
C GLU A 57 -11.41 2.19 -25.85
N LEU A 58 -10.36 1.71 -26.51
CA LEU A 58 -9.95 2.24 -27.81
C LEU A 58 -10.86 1.76 -28.94
N LEU A 59 -11.38 0.53 -28.84
CA LEU A 59 -12.16 -0.09 -29.91
C LEU A 59 -13.66 0.10 -29.68
N GLU A 60 -14.29 0.92 -30.52
CA GLU A 60 -15.72 1.24 -30.44
C GLU A 60 -16.63 -0.02 -30.42
N ARG A 61 -16.29 -1.06 -31.18
CA ARG A 61 -17.04 -2.33 -31.19
C ARG A 61 -17.12 -3.01 -29.83
N ARG A 62 -16.13 -2.80 -28.96
CA ARG A 62 -16.11 -3.33 -27.59
C ARG A 62 -16.95 -2.47 -26.65
N LEU A 63 -16.93 -1.15 -26.83
CA LEU A 63 -17.84 -0.25 -26.12
C LEU A 63 -19.30 -0.50 -26.46
N LYS A 64 -19.63 -0.90 -27.69
CA LYS A 64 -21.00 -1.31 -28.06
C LYS A 64 -21.49 -2.47 -27.19
N ILE A 65 -20.66 -3.48 -26.95
CA ILE A 65 -20.98 -4.58 -26.02
C ILE A 65 -21.21 -4.05 -24.60
N GLN A 66 -20.39 -3.12 -24.13
CA GLN A 66 -20.59 -2.51 -22.81
C GLN A 66 -21.92 -1.75 -22.69
N LYS A 67 -22.36 -1.09 -23.78
CA LYS A 67 -23.65 -0.40 -23.86
C LYS A 67 -24.82 -1.37 -23.80
N HIS A 68 -24.75 -2.52 -24.48
CA HIS A 68 -25.78 -3.57 -24.38
C HIS A 68 -25.94 -4.11 -22.94
N ASN A 69 -24.91 -3.94 -22.11
CA ASN A 69 -24.92 -4.33 -20.71
C ASN A 69 -25.18 -3.17 -19.76
N ASP A 70 -25.61 -1.99 -20.22
CA ASP A 70 -25.86 -0.79 -19.41
C ASP A 70 -24.77 -0.56 -18.35
N LYS A 71 -23.50 -0.62 -18.77
CA LYS A 71 -22.37 -0.57 -17.85
C LYS A 71 -22.25 0.79 -17.15
N CYS A 72 -22.33 1.87 -17.92
CA CYS A 72 -22.37 3.25 -17.41
C CYS A 72 -23.82 3.75 -17.43
N MET A 73 -24.19 4.47 -16.37
CA MET A 73 -25.49 5.13 -16.24
C MET A 73 -25.63 6.33 -17.18
N LEU A 74 -24.52 7.04 -17.42
CA LEU A 74 -24.46 8.16 -18.36
C LEU A 74 -23.84 7.72 -19.68
N SER A 75 -24.42 8.15 -20.79
CA SER A 75 -23.90 7.88 -22.14
C SER A 75 -22.51 8.51 -22.36
N SER A 76 -22.24 9.64 -21.72
CA SER A 76 -20.93 10.31 -21.71
C SER A 76 -19.84 9.53 -20.98
N GLY A 77 -20.23 8.60 -20.09
CA GLY A 77 -19.32 7.68 -19.41
C GLY A 77 -18.67 6.63 -20.32
N TYR A 78 -19.18 6.43 -21.54
CA TYR A 78 -18.57 5.52 -22.54
C TYR A 78 -17.55 6.27 -23.40
N ILE A 79 -16.29 6.25 -22.99
CA ILE A 79 -15.23 7.03 -23.62
C ILE A 79 -14.46 6.15 -24.61
N CYS A 80 -14.65 6.42 -25.91
CA CYS A 80 -13.85 5.83 -26.98
C CYS A 80 -12.62 6.71 -27.22
N GLY A 81 -11.42 6.26 -26.85
CA GLY A 81 -10.22 7.09 -26.99
C GLY A 81 -8.92 6.42 -26.55
N ASP A 82 -7.82 7.03 -26.97
CA ASP A 82 -6.46 6.65 -26.58
C ASP A 82 -6.10 7.31 -25.24
N MET A 83 -5.75 6.50 -24.23
CA MET A 83 -5.42 6.96 -22.87
C MET A 83 -4.12 7.77 -22.79
N THR A 84 -3.29 7.75 -23.85
CA THR A 84 -2.10 8.61 -23.94
C THR A 84 -2.43 10.07 -24.22
N LEU A 85 -3.62 10.37 -24.75
CA LEU A 85 -4.04 11.73 -25.11
C LEU A 85 -4.77 12.41 -23.95
N ASP A 86 -4.44 13.68 -23.70
CA ASP A 86 -5.07 14.46 -22.63
C ASP A 86 -6.57 14.68 -22.86
N GLU A 87 -7.03 14.79 -24.11
CA GLU A 87 -8.46 14.87 -24.42
C GLU A 87 -9.26 13.66 -23.88
N THR A 88 -8.67 12.47 -23.91
CA THR A 88 -9.30 11.26 -23.36
C THR A 88 -9.35 11.32 -21.84
N LYS A 89 -8.29 11.79 -21.19
CA LYS A 89 -8.21 11.93 -19.73
C LYS A 89 -9.18 13.01 -19.23
N ASP A 90 -9.27 14.12 -19.94
CA ASP A 90 -10.22 15.22 -19.66
C ASP A 90 -11.67 14.76 -19.68
N LYS A 91 -12.03 13.80 -20.55
CA LYS A 91 -13.36 13.18 -20.53
C LYS A 91 -13.59 12.39 -19.25
N VAL A 92 -12.60 11.64 -18.76
CA VAL A 92 -12.69 10.92 -17.47
C VAL A 92 -12.85 11.91 -16.31
N PHE A 93 -12.02 12.96 -16.25
CA PHE A 93 -12.10 13.98 -15.21
C PHE A 93 -13.41 14.76 -15.24
N ARG A 94 -13.95 15.02 -16.45
CA ARG A 94 -15.26 15.64 -16.62
C ARG A 94 -16.37 14.78 -16.03
N GLU A 95 -16.38 13.47 -16.30
CA GLU A 95 -17.36 12.56 -15.71
C GLU A 95 -17.24 12.50 -14.19
N LEU A 96 -16.02 12.43 -13.64
CA LEU A 96 -15.82 12.52 -12.18
C LEU A 96 -16.37 13.83 -11.60
N ALA A 97 -16.19 14.96 -12.30
CA ALA A 97 -16.75 16.25 -11.90
C ALA A 97 -18.28 16.28 -11.97
N VAL A 98 -18.90 15.69 -13.02
CA VAL A 98 -20.36 15.53 -13.12
C VAL A 98 -20.89 14.75 -11.92
N TRP A 99 -20.27 13.62 -11.60
CA TRP A 99 -20.72 12.79 -10.49
C TRP A 99 -20.55 13.47 -9.12
N LYS A 100 -19.51 14.28 -8.96
CA LYS A 100 -19.33 15.12 -7.79
C LYS A 100 -20.40 16.20 -7.69
N ASP A 101 -20.58 16.99 -8.75
CA ASP A 101 -21.45 18.17 -8.76
C ASP A 101 -22.94 17.79 -8.72
N CYS A 102 -23.33 16.70 -9.40
CA CYS A 102 -24.74 16.28 -9.53
C CYS A 102 -25.16 15.19 -8.54
N PHE A 103 -24.25 14.30 -8.12
CA PHE A 103 -24.60 13.15 -7.28
C PHE A 103 -23.91 13.14 -5.91
N GLY A 104 -22.99 14.07 -5.65
CA GLY A 104 -22.29 14.20 -4.37
C GLY A 104 -21.20 13.15 -4.15
N VAL A 105 -20.66 12.57 -5.23
CA VAL A 105 -19.55 11.61 -5.16
C VAL A 105 -18.23 12.39 -5.07
N ASN A 106 -17.72 12.55 -3.86
CA ASN A 106 -16.50 13.34 -3.62
C ASN A 106 -15.20 12.58 -3.91
N ASP A 107 -15.19 11.27 -3.66
CA ASP A 107 -14.06 10.38 -3.87
C ASP A 107 -14.52 9.19 -4.71
N LEU A 108 -13.71 8.77 -5.67
CA LEU A 108 -13.92 7.53 -6.42
C LEU A 108 -13.65 6.33 -5.50
N ASP A 109 -14.53 5.33 -5.47
CA ASP A 109 -14.27 4.12 -4.67
C ASP A 109 -13.21 3.23 -5.32
N VAL A 110 -13.35 2.90 -6.61
CA VAL A 110 -12.43 1.95 -7.26
C VAL A 110 -11.96 2.43 -8.63
N LEU A 111 -10.66 2.37 -8.89
CA LEU A 111 -10.09 2.45 -10.23
C LEU A 111 -9.57 1.09 -10.66
N ILE A 112 -10.01 0.63 -11.83
CA ILE A 112 -9.55 -0.62 -12.44
C ILE A 112 -8.76 -0.25 -13.70
N ALA A 113 -7.56 -0.81 -13.87
CA ALA A 113 -6.81 -0.71 -15.11
C ALA A 113 -6.28 -2.06 -15.56
N THR A 114 -6.54 -2.40 -16.82
CA THR A 114 -6.03 -3.62 -17.47
C THR A 114 -5.24 -3.28 -18.74
N PRO A 115 -4.13 -2.51 -18.62
CA PRO A 115 -3.41 -2.00 -19.77
C PRO A 115 -2.86 -3.14 -20.65
N PRO A 116 -2.99 -3.06 -21.99
CA PRO A 116 -2.59 -4.13 -22.88
C PRO A 116 -1.06 -4.31 -22.92
N CYS A 117 -0.60 -5.56 -22.94
CA CYS A 117 0.82 -5.92 -22.78
C CYS A 117 1.42 -6.64 -24.00
N GLN A 118 1.27 -6.05 -25.19
CA GLN A 118 1.64 -6.67 -26.47
C GLN A 118 3.16 -6.91 -26.66
N GLY A 119 4.03 -6.35 -25.82
CA GLY A 119 5.49 -6.57 -25.84
C GLY A 119 6.02 -7.60 -24.82
N MET A 120 5.26 -7.91 -23.76
CA MET A 120 5.75 -8.65 -22.58
C MET A 120 5.33 -10.13 -22.54
N SER A 121 4.67 -10.62 -23.60
CA SER A 121 4.31 -12.04 -23.68
C SER A 121 5.48 -12.87 -24.20
N VAL A 122 5.72 -14.03 -23.60
CA VAL A 122 6.77 -15.01 -23.98
C VAL A 122 6.78 -15.31 -25.49
N ALA A 123 5.63 -15.18 -26.17
CA ALA A 123 5.47 -15.43 -27.60
C ALA A 123 5.98 -14.29 -28.53
N ASN A 124 6.26 -13.08 -28.04
CA ASN A 124 6.52 -11.88 -28.86
C ASN A 124 7.85 -11.14 -28.54
N HIS A 125 8.82 -11.79 -27.89
CA HIS A 125 10.12 -11.22 -27.45
C HIS A 125 11.06 -10.65 -28.55
N LYS A 126 10.58 -10.26 -29.74
CA LYS A 126 11.43 -9.81 -30.85
C LYS A 126 10.92 -8.57 -31.63
N LYS A 127 10.38 -7.55 -30.96
CA LYS A 127 10.13 -6.24 -31.61
C LYS A 127 10.55 -5.09 -30.69
N GLY A 128 11.63 -4.39 -31.06
CA GLY A 128 12.35 -3.38 -30.26
C GLY A 128 11.64 -2.03 -30.04
N ASP A 129 10.38 -2.04 -29.61
CA ASP A 129 9.63 -0.82 -29.22
C ASP A 129 8.86 -1.06 -27.90
N GLU A 130 9.53 -1.67 -26.91
CA GLU A 130 8.95 -2.05 -25.61
C GLU A 130 8.67 -0.82 -24.72
N LEU A 131 9.53 0.20 -24.77
CA LEU A 131 9.41 1.43 -23.97
C LEU A 131 8.13 2.22 -24.28
N LYS A 132 7.78 2.35 -25.57
CA LYS A 132 6.55 3.03 -26.01
C LYS A 132 5.28 2.30 -25.57
N ARG A 133 5.33 0.98 -25.35
CA ARG A 133 4.16 0.15 -24.98
C ARG A 133 3.93 0.06 -23.48
N ASN A 134 4.98 0.21 -22.68
CA ASN A 134 4.87 0.31 -21.23
C ASN A 134 4.33 1.69 -20.77
N SER A 135 4.20 2.65 -21.70
CA SER A 135 3.56 3.95 -21.48
C SER A 135 2.14 3.85 -20.91
N LEU A 136 1.33 2.87 -21.33
CA LEU A 136 -0.06 2.75 -20.86
C LEU A 136 -0.17 2.39 -19.37
N VAL A 137 0.84 1.71 -18.83
CA VAL A 137 0.96 1.45 -17.39
C VAL A 137 1.25 2.76 -16.67
N VAL A 138 2.14 3.58 -17.22
CA VAL A 138 2.47 4.92 -16.70
C VAL A 138 1.25 5.83 -16.73
N GLU A 139 0.42 5.79 -17.79
CA GLU A 139 -0.85 6.52 -17.83
C GLU A 139 -1.82 6.03 -16.74
N SER A 140 -1.84 4.72 -16.43
CA SER A 140 -2.62 4.18 -15.31
C SER A 140 -2.14 4.73 -13.96
N ILE A 141 -0.82 4.86 -13.77
CA ILE A 141 -0.21 5.45 -12.58
C ILE A 141 -0.57 6.93 -12.47
N LYS A 142 -0.44 7.71 -13.55
CA LYS A 142 -0.79 9.14 -13.61
C LYS A 142 -2.25 9.38 -13.21
N ILE A 143 -3.19 8.66 -13.83
CA ILE A 143 -4.61 8.79 -13.50
C ILE A 143 -4.89 8.36 -12.05
N THR A 144 -4.25 7.29 -11.56
CA THR A 144 -4.45 6.86 -10.16
C THR A 144 -3.92 7.89 -9.15
N LYS A 145 -2.79 8.53 -9.47
CA LYS A 145 -2.18 9.59 -8.65
C LYS A 145 -3.06 10.84 -8.60
N GLU A 146 -3.66 11.21 -9.73
CA GLU A 146 -4.53 12.39 -9.85
C GLU A 146 -5.93 12.16 -9.24
N VAL A 147 -6.59 11.06 -9.60
CA VAL A 147 -7.96 10.73 -9.15
C VAL A 147 -7.98 10.33 -7.68
N ARG A 148 -6.89 9.73 -7.18
CA ARG A 148 -6.72 9.29 -5.80
C ARG A 148 -7.90 8.41 -5.28
N PRO A 149 -8.28 7.33 -5.99
CA PRO A 149 -9.39 6.47 -5.58
C PRO A 149 -9.16 5.83 -4.20
N LYS A 150 -10.22 5.37 -3.53
CA LYS A 150 -10.09 4.59 -2.28
C LYS A 150 -9.32 3.28 -2.50
N PHE A 151 -9.59 2.62 -3.62
CA PHE A 151 -8.95 1.39 -4.05
C PHE A 151 -8.50 1.49 -5.51
N PHE A 152 -7.37 0.89 -5.84
CA PHE A 152 -7.02 0.63 -7.24
C PHE A 152 -6.69 -0.85 -7.48
N ILE A 153 -6.98 -1.31 -8.69
CA ILE A 153 -6.73 -2.68 -9.13
C ILE A 153 -6.05 -2.61 -10.49
N PHE A 154 -4.80 -3.03 -10.57
CA PHE A 154 -4.13 -3.30 -11.84
C PHE A 154 -4.06 -4.81 -12.05
N GLU A 155 -4.50 -5.27 -13.21
CA GLU A 155 -4.34 -6.67 -13.62
C GLU A 155 -3.48 -6.75 -14.87
N ASN A 156 -2.59 -7.75 -14.89
CA ASN A 156 -1.73 -7.98 -16.04
C ASN A 156 -1.10 -9.39 -16.09
N VAL A 157 -0.31 -9.67 -17.13
CA VAL A 157 0.45 -10.92 -17.31
C VAL A 157 1.52 -11.14 -16.24
N ARG A 158 2.02 -12.36 -16.12
CA ARG A 158 3.03 -12.76 -15.11
C ARG A 158 4.32 -11.93 -15.13
N ALA A 159 4.83 -11.58 -16.32
CA ALA A 159 6.09 -10.85 -16.48
C ALA A 159 5.99 -9.35 -16.16
N PHE A 160 4.77 -8.85 -15.88
CA PHE A 160 4.45 -7.43 -15.75
C PHE A 160 5.34 -6.65 -14.77
N LEU A 161 5.59 -7.20 -13.59
CA LEU A 161 6.27 -6.45 -12.52
C LEU A 161 7.76 -6.20 -12.80
N THR A 162 8.40 -7.07 -13.58
CA THR A 162 9.84 -7.03 -13.88
C THR A 162 10.15 -6.30 -15.18
N SER A 163 9.14 -5.98 -15.99
CA SER A 163 9.33 -5.22 -17.23
C SER A 163 9.67 -3.76 -16.94
N VAL A 164 10.49 -3.16 -17.81
CA VAL A 164 11.03 -1.80 -17.65
C VAL A 164 10.15 -0.78 -18.36
N CYS A 165 9.76 0.29 -17.69
CA CYS A 165 9.04 1.44 -18.25
C CYS A 165 9.80 2.74 -18.01
N THR A 166 9.64 3.70 -18.91
CA THR A 166 10.02 5.09 -18.66
C THR A 166 8.97 5.72 -17.74
N ASP A 167 9.32 5.94 -16.48
CA ASP A 167 8.42 6.46 -15.45
C ASP A 167 8.03 7.93 -15.69
N ILE A 168 7.16 8.49 -14.84
CA ILE A 168 6.68 9.87 -14.89
C ILE A 168 7.83 10.88 -14.83
N ASP A 169 8.94 10.53 -14.17
CA ASP A 169 10.16 11.35 -14.08
C ASP A 169 11.10 11.21 -15.29
N GLY A 170 10.72 10.43 -16.31
CA GLY A 170 11.55 10.18 -17.50
C GLY A 170 12.66 9.15 -17.31
N THR A 171 12.74 8.49 -16.15
CA THR A 171 13.77 7.48 -15.86
C THR A 171 13.24 6.06 -16.08
N ASP A 172 14.05 5.22 -16.73
CA ASP A 172 13.73 3.82 -16.94
C ASP A 172 13.88 3.01 -15.65
N LYS A 173 12.80 2.33 -15.23
CA LYS A 173 12.78 1.47 -14.05
C LYS A 173 11.75 0.36 -14.19
N SER A 174 11.77 -0.62 -13.29
CA SER A 174 10.77 -1.70 -13.33
C SER A 174 9.36 -1.14 -13.06
N ILE A 175 8.33 -1.74 -13.65
CA ILE A 175 6.94 -1.35 -13.39
C ILE A 175 6.59 -1.44 -11.90
N LYS A 176 7.09 -2.45 -11.18
CA LYS A 176 6.90 -2.58 -9.72
C LYS A 176 7.46 -1.36 -8.98
N GLU A 177 8.64 -0.90 -9.39
CA GLU A 177 9.30 0.27 -8.81
C GLU A 177 8.55 1.56 -9.15
N ALA A 178 8.15 1.76 -10.41
CA ALA A 178 7.37 2.92 -10.84
C ALA A 178 6.04 3.04 -10.07
N ILE A 179 5.30 1.93 -9.90
CA ILE A 179 4.08 1.90 -9.08
C ILE A 179 4.40 2.25 -7.62
N SER A 180 5.45 1.66 -7.04
CA SER A 180 5.81 1.86 -5.63
C SER A 180 6.23 3.29 -5.33
N LEU A 181 7.07 3.90 -6.18
CA LEU A 181 7.57 5.27 -5.99
C LEU A 181 6.44 6.31 -6.16
N ASN A 182 5.56 6.11 -7.16
CA ASN A 182 4.51 7.09 -7.45
C ASN A 182 3.25 6.95 -6.59
N LEU A 183 2.90 5.74 -6.15
CA LEU A 183 1.66 5.47 -5.43
C LEU A 183 1.87 4.98 -3.99
N GLY A 184 3.03 4.39 -3.65
CA GLY A 184 3.28 3.82 -2.32
C GLY A 184 3.27 4.83 -1.18
N GLY A 185 3.36 6.14 -1.49
CA GLY A 185 3.26 7.22 -0.51
C GLY A 185 1.82 7.41 -0.03
N GLN A 186 0.86 7.15 -0.91
CA GLN A 186 -0.58 7.33 -0.67
C GLN A 186 -1.33 6.00 -0.42
N TYR A 187 -0.76 4.87 -0.84
CA TYR A 187 -1.42 3.56 -0.81
C TYR A 187 -0.58 2.50 -0.10
N ASN A 188 -1.26 1.60 0.60
CA ASN A 188 -0.76 0.27 0.92
C ASN A 188 -0.98 -0.62 -0.30
N ILE A 189 0.09 -1.18 -0.88
CA ILE A 189 0.05 -1.87 -2.18
C ILE A 189 0.50 -3.32 -2.03
N LEU A 190 -0.34 -4.25 -2.49
CA LEU A 190 -0.03 -5.67 -2.57
C LEU A 190 0.20 -6.10 -4.01
N TYR A 191 1.30 -6.81 -4.23
CA TYR A 191 1.65 -7.44 -5.50
C TYR A 191 1.55 -8.96 -5.35
N LYS A 192 0.68 -9.63 -6.12
CA LYS A 192 0.62 -11.10 -6.16
C LYS A 192 0.51 -11.63 -7.59
N ILE A 193 1.36 -12.61 -7.91
CA ILE A 193 1.20 -13.47 -9.09
C ILE A 193 0.36 -14.67 -8.64
N VAL A 194 -0.80 -14.86 -9.25
CA VAL A 194 -1.77 -15.90 -8.90
C VAL A 194 -2.27 -16.63 -10.13
N ASN A 195 -2.66 -17.90 -9.98
CA ASN A 195 -3.46 -18.58 -10.99
C ASN A 195 -4.94 -18.46 -10.62
N PHE A 196 -5.76 -17.88 -11.49
CA PHE A 196 -7.17 -17.67 -11.20
C PHE A 196 -7.97 -18.96 -10.97
N LYS A 197 -7.46 -20.12 -11.38
CA LYS A 197 -8.09 -21.41 -11.03
C LYS A 197 -8.15 -21.66 -9.52
N ASP A 198 -7.17 -21.16 -8.79
CA ASP A 198 -7.09 -21.27 -7.33
C ASP A 198 -8.08 -20.31 -6.62
N TYR A 199 -8.75 -19.45 -7.40
CA TYR A 199 -9.65 -18.38 -6.94
C TYR A 199 -11.03 -18.46 -7.63
N GLY A 200 -11.42 -19.64 -8.09
CA GLY A 200 -12.78 -19.93 -8.54
C GLY A 200 -13.04 -19.77 -10.03
N CYS A 201 -12.03 -19.41 -10.82
CA CYS A 201 -12.13 -19.44 -12.27
C CYS A 201 -11.99 -20.88 -12.78
N PRO A 202 -12.92 -21.43 -13.58
CA PRO A 202 -12.79 -22.79 -14.13
C PRO A 202 -11.74 -22.95 -15.24
N SER A 203 -10.72 -22.09 -15.28
CA SER A 203 -9.65 -22.07 -16.27
C SER A 203 -8.34 -21.63 -15.64
N SER A 204 -7.26 -22.33 -16.00
CA SER A 204 -5.90 -22.01 -15.60
C SER A 204 -5.45 -20.71 -16.27
N ARG A 205 -5.26 -19.65 -15.50
CA ARG A 205 -4.86 -18.33 -15.99
C ARG A 205 -3.99 -17.63 -14.96
N THR A 206 -2.67 -17.69 -15.17
CA THR A 206 -1.71 -16.99 -14.29
C THR A 206 -1.65 -15.50 -14.64
N ARG A 207 -1.90 -14.64 -13.64
CA ARG A 207 -1.89 -13.19 -13.75
C ARG A 207 -1.26 -12.53 -12.54
N THR A 208 -0.76 -11.34 -12.75
CA THR A 208 -0.36 -10.42 -11.69
C THR A 208 -1.56 -9.56 -11.33
N LEU A 209 -1.92 -9.56 -10.06
CA LEU A 209 -2.84 -8.59 -9.46
C LEU A 209 -2.04 -7.63 -8.58
N VAL A 210 -2.25 -6.34 -8.80
CA VAL A 210 -1.75 -5.26 -7.95
C VAL A 210 -2.96 -4.56 -7.36
N ILE A 211 -3.10 -4.62 -6.04
CA ILE A 211 -4.22 -4.00 -5.33
C ILE A 211 -3.67 -2.96 -4.35
N GLY A 212 -4.15 -1.73 -4.47
CA GLY A 212 -3.84 -0.64 -3.55
C GLY A 212 -5.05 -0.24 -2.70
N VAL A 213 -4.80 0.01 -1.41
CA VAL A 213 -5.76 0.61 -0.47
C VAL A 213 -5.20 1.94 0.00
N ARG A 214 -5.99 3.02 -0.11
CA ARG A 214 -5.55 4.36 0.28
C ARG A 214 -5.28 4.39 1.79
N LYS A 215 -4.14 4.95 2.22
CA LYS A 215 -3.66 4.89 3.62
C LYS A 215 -4.54 5.60 4.65
N ASP A 216 -5.46 6.46 4.20
CA ASP A 216 -6.47 7.09 5.08
C ASP A 216 -7.62 6.13 5.43
N ILE A 217 -7.75 5.01 4.73
CA ILE A 217 -8.71 3.94 5.00
C ILE A 217 -8.13 3.00 6.06
N GLN A 218 -8.38 3.34 7.32
CA GLN A 218 -7.82 2.65 8.48
C GLN A 218 -8.34 1.21 8.63
N ASP A 219 -7.51 0.33 9.20
CA ASP A 219 -7.77 -1.09 9.47
C ASP A 219 -8.13 -1.97 8.26
N ILE A 220 -8.09 -1.41 7.04
CA ILE A 220 -8.31 -2.17 5.81
C ILE A 220 -6.97 -2.30 5.09
N THR A 221 -6.64 -3.54 4.76
CA THR A 221 -5.43 -3.91 4.04
C THR A 221 -5.79 -4.46 2.66
N PRO A 222 -4.84 -4.49 1.71
CA PRO A 222 -5.07 -5.19 0.45
C PRO A 222 -5.42 -6.68 0.58
N PHE A 223 -5.07 -7.34 1.69
CA PHE A 223 -5.46 -8.74 1.93
C PHE A 223 -6.97 -8.89 2.13
N ASP A 224 -7.62 -7.91 2.78
CA ASP A 224 -9.06 -7.93 3.06
C ASP A 224 -9.92 -7.91 1.79
N VAL A 225 -9.38 -7.35 0.72
CA VAL A 225 -10.06 -7.19 -0.58
C VAL A 225 -9.53 -8.11 -1.68
N PHE A 226 -8.47 -8.88 -1.40
CA PHE A 226 -7.92 -9.86 -2.33
C PHE A 226 -8.91 -11.02 -2.59
N PRO A 227 -9.01 -11.61 -3.79
CA PRO A 227 -9.88 -12.77 -4.03
C PRO A 227 -9.64 -13.93 -3.04
N SER A 228 -10.69 -14.65 -2.66
CA SER A 228 -10.57 -15.82 -1.77
C SER A 228 -10.18 -17.06 -2.56
N ARG A 229 -9.36 -17.93 -1.97
CA ARG A 229 -9.06 -19.23 -2.57
C ARG A 229 -10.30 -20.13 -2.60
N SER A 230 -10.39 -20.99 -3.60
CA SER A 230 -11.41 -22.03 -3.71
C SER A 230 -10.84 -23.28 -4.38
N SER A 231 -11.54 -24.41 -4.24
CA SER A 231 -11.19 -25.63 -4.98
C SER A 231 -11.28 -25.41 -6.49
N GLU A 232 -10.38 -26.05 -7.21
CA GLU A 232 -10.37 -26.08 -8.67
C GLU A 232 -11.61 -26.81 -9.19
N LYS A 233 -12.11 -26.41 -10.37
CA LYS A 233 -13.19 -27.11 -11.09
C LYS A 233 -12.65 -27.74 -12.36
N THR A 234 -13.02 -29.00 -12.59
CA THR A 234 -12.68 -29.75 -13.80
C THR A 234 -13.47 -29.25 -15.02
N LEU A 235 -12.98 -29.56 -16.22
CA LEU A 235 -13.71 -29.35 -17.47
C LEU A 235 -15.06 -30.07 -17.43
N ARG A 236 -15.12 -31.30 -16.90
CA ARG A 236 -16.36 -32.07 -16.78
C ARG A 236 -17.40 -31.35 -15.94
N GLU A 237 -17.03 -30.83 -14.77
CA GLU A 237 -17.94 -30.05 -13.92
C GLU A 237 -18.36 -28.73 -14.57
N THR A 238 -17.50 -28.16 -15.42
CA THR A 238 -17.72 -26.83 -16.00
C THR A 238 -18.63 -26.88 -17.23
N ILE A 239 -18.41 -27.84 -18.14
CA ILE A 239 -19.10 -27.88 -19.44
C ILE A 239 -19.76 -29.23 -19.76
N GLY A 240 -19.55 -30.28 -18.96
CA GLY A 240 -20.01 -31.65 -19.27
C GLY A 240 -21.53 -31.84 -19.26
N HIS A 241 -22.30 -30.83 -18.85
CA HIS A 241 -23.76 -30.81 -18.93
C HIS A 241 -24.29 -30.24 -20.26
N LEU A 242 -23.42 -29.65 -21.09
CA LEU A 242 -23.80 -29.14 -22.40
C LEU A 242 -23.94 -30.31 -23.41
N PRO A 243 -24.85 -30.21 -24.39
CA PRO A 243 -25.02 -31.24 -25.40
C PRO A 243 -23.75 -31.36 -26.27
N ALA A 244 -23.52 -32.55 -26.83
CA ALA A 244 -22.43 -32.74 -27.79
C ALA A 244 -22.75 -32.01 -29.10
N LEU A 245 -21.74 -31.40 -29.72
CA LEU A 245 -21.85 -30.84 -31.08
C LEU A 245 -21.04 -31.73 -32.02
N THR A 246 -21.73 -32.57 -32.78
CA THR A 246 -21.15 -33.65 -33.59
C THR A 246 -21.15 -33.34 -35.09
N THR A 247 -21.92 -32.34 -35.52
CA THR A 247 -21.97 -31.89 -36.91
C THR A 247 -20.98 -30.73 -37.13
N MET A 248 -20.21 -30.78 -38.22
CA MET A 248 -19.19 -29.77 -38.49
C MET A 248 -19.78 -28.38 -38.75
N GLY A 249 -19.51 -27.44 -37.84
CA GLY A 249 -20.10 -26.09 -37.87
C GLY A 249 -21.47 -25.99 -37.18
N GLU A 250 -21.82 -26.97 -36.35
CA GLU A 250 -23.11 -27.02 -35.66
C GLU A 250 -23.33 -25.82 -34.72
N ILE A 251 -24.59 -25.41 -34.67
CA ILE A 251 -25.12 -24.41 -33.75
C ILE A 251 -26.21 -25.11 -32.95
N SER A 252 -26.09 -25.12 -31.62
CA SER A 252 -27.11 -25.71 -30.74
C SER A 252 -28.48 -25.07 -30.97
N GLU A 253 -29.54 -25.88 -30.86
CA GLU A 253 -30.93 -25.46 -31.07
C GLU A 253 -31.31 -24.32 -30.11
N ASP A 254 -31.03 -24.51 -28.82
CA ASP A 254 -31.45 -23.63 -27.73
C ASP A 254 -30.36 -22.66 -27.24
N ASP A 255 -29.15 -22.70 -27.81
CA ASP A 255 -28.07 -21.78 -27.45
C ASP A 255 -27.19 -21.43 -28.65
N ILE A 256 -27.46 -20.28 -29.26
CA ILE A 256 -26.70 -19.75 -30.39
C ILE A 256 -25.20 -19.63 -30.09
N TYR A 257 -24.79 -19.44 -28.82
CA TYR A 257 -23.38 -19.35 -28.44
C TYR A 257 -22.76 -20.72 -28.21
N HIS A 258 -23.54 -21.80 -28.10
CA HIS A 258 -23.02 -23.15 -28.16
C HIS A 258 -22.85 -23.58 -29.62
N ASN A 259 -21.86 -22.97 -30.27
CA ASN A 259 -21.48 -23.20 -31.65
C ASN A 259 -19.95 -23.22 -31.82
N PHE A 260 -19.49 -23.76 -32.94
CA PHE A 260 -18.10 -23.66 -33.36
C PHE A 260 -17.99 -23.47 -34.88
N ARG A 261 -16.88 -22.89 -35.35
CA ARG A 261 -16.67 -22.68 -36.78
C ARG A 261 -16.56 -24.00 -37.56
N LYS A 262 -16.92 -23.95 -38.84
CA LYS A 262 -16.66 -25.02 -39.80
C LYS A 262 -15.16 -25.14 -40.13
N TYR A 263 -14.67 -26.38 -40.17
CA TYR A 263 -13.34 -26.75 -40.65
C TYR A 263 -13.43 -27.58 -41.93
N ALA A 264 -12.34 -27.62 -42.70
CA ALA A 264 -12.26 -28.49 -43.88
C ALA A 264 -12.18 -29.97 -43.44
N PRO A 265 -12.74 -30.92 -44.21
CA PRO A 265 -12.76 -32.34 -43.81
C PRO A 265 -11.38 -32.92 -43.48
N HIS A 266 -10.33 -32.52 -44.21
CA HIS A 266 -8.97 -32.96 -43.91
C HIS A 266 -8.45 -32.45 -42.55
N MET A 267 -8.92 -31.29 -42.08
CA MET A 267 -8.55 -30.75 -40.76
C MET A 267 -9.29 -31.49 -39.64
N GLU A 268 -10.55 -31.87 -39.87
CA GLU A 268 -11.30 -32.71 -38.93
C GLU A 268 -10.62 -34.07 -38.75
N ALA A 269 -10.17 -34.67 -39.86
CA ALA A 269 -9.47 -35.94 -39.86
C ALA A 269 -8.19 -35.92 -38.99
N TRP A 270 -7.55 -34.76 -38.81
CA TRP A 270 -6.36 -34.63 -37.94
C TRP A 270 -6.66 -34.94 -36.47
N ILE A 271 -7.87 -34.67 -36.01
CA ILE A 271 -8.26 -34.82 -34.60
C ILE A 271 -9.27 -35.94 -34.36
N SER A 272 -9.79 -36.59 -35.40
CA SER A 272 -10.93 -37.51 -35.23
C SER A 272 -10.63 -38.81 -34.49
N GLU A 273 -9.37 -39.27 -34.45
CA GLU A 273 -8.99 -40.51 -33.75
C GLU A 273 -8.04 -40.33 -32.57
N ILE A 274 -7.53 -39.11 -32.35
CA ILE A 274 -6.73 -38.82 -31.17
C ILE A 274 -7.63 -38.88 -29.92
N LYS A 275 -7.08 -39.36 -28.81
CA LYS A 275 -7.75 -39.46 -27.50
C LYS A 275 -7.40 -38.28 -26.61
N GLU A 276 -8.03 -38.18 -25.44
CA GLU A 276 -7.66 -37.16 -24.42
C GLU A 276 -6.14 -37.14 -24.20
N GLY A 277 -5.54 -35.95 -24.30
CA GLY A 277 -4.11 -35.74 -24.14
C GLY A 277 -3.25 -36.01 -25.36
N GLN A 278 -3.76 -36.67 -26.39
CA GLN A 278 -3.02 -36.89 -27.64
C GLN A 278 -3.11 -35.66 -28.54
N SER A 279 -2.04 -35.41 -29.28
CA SER A 279 -1.93 -34.39 -30.32
C SER A 279 -2.15 -34.99 -31.70
N ALA A 280 -2.65 -34.21 -32.64
CA ALA A 280 -2.69 -34.61 -34.05
C ALA A 280 -1.31 -34.89 -34.66
N PHE A 281 -0.23 -34.45 -34.01
CA PHE A 281 1.15 -34.83 -34.38
C PHE A 281 1.51 -36.27 -34.01
N ASP A 282 0.72 -36.91 -33.13
CA ASP A 282 0.94 -38.30 -32.67
C ASP A 282 0.27 -39.33 -33.60
N ASN A 283 -0.39 -38.89 -34.68
CA ASN A 283 -1.00 -39.79 -35.65
C ASN A 283 0.06 -40.61 -36.40
N GLU A 284 -0.17 -41.93 -36.54
CA GLU A 284 0.68 -42.82 -37.34
C GLU A 284 0.46 -42.59 -38.85
N ASP A 285 -0.76 -42.25 -39.26
CA ASP A 285 -1.07 -41.89 -40.63
C ASP A 285 -0.58 -40.47 -40.94
N ILE A 286 0.42 -40.39 -41.82
CA ILE A 286 1.04 -39.13 -42.21
C ILE A 286 0.06 -38.14 -42.84
N THR A 287 -1.02 -38.62 -43.47
CA THR A 287 -2.06 -37.76 -44.06
C THR A 287 -2.91 -37.07 -42.99
N ARG A 288 -2.83 -37.54 -41.74
CA ARG A 288 -3.57 -37.01 -40.59
C ARG A 288 -2.73 -36.14 -39.67
N ILE A 289 -1.46 -35.96 -40.01
CA ILE A 289 -0.60 -34.99 -39.34
C ILE A 289 -0.92 -33.59 -39.91
N PRO A 290 -1.10 -32.55 -39.06
CA PRO A 290 -1.42 -31.20 -39.52
C PRO A 290 -0.45 -30.65 -40.57
N HIS A 291 -0.94 -30.33 -41.75
CA HIS A 291 -0.14 -29.86 -42.89
C HIS A 291 -0.87 -28.83 -43.76
N THR A 292 -0.14 -28.16 -44.65
CA THR A 292 -0.68 -27.30 -45.70
C THR A 292 -0.10 -27.75 -47.04
N VAL A 293 -0.93 -27.79 -48.09
CA VAL A 293 -0.46 -28.05 -49.46
C VAL A 293 -0.18 -26.70 -50.15
N ARG A 294 1.06 -26.46 -50.57
CA ARG A 294 1.48 -25.28 -51.35
C ARG A 294 2.11 -25.75 -52.66
N ASP A 295 1.54 -25.35 -53.79
CA ASP A 295 2.02 -25.72 -55.13
C ASP A 295 2.20 -27.25 -55.33
N GLY A 296 1.28 -28.04 -54.76
CA GLY A 296 1.34 -29.50 -54.79
C GLY A 296 2.29 -30.14 -53.78
N VAL A 297 3.04 -29.35 -53.00
CA VAL A 297 3.97 -29.83 -51.97
C VAL A 297 3.33 -29.79 -50.59
N VAL A 298 3.40 -30.91 -49.87
CA VAL A 298 2.93 -31.02 -48.48
C VAL A 298 3.96 -30.39 -47.53
N VAL A 299 3.54 -29.38 -46.78
CA VAL A 299 4.35 -28.72 -45.74
C VAL A 299 3.70 -28.97 -44.38
N TYR A 300 4.35 -29.78 -43.54
CA TYR A 300 3.87 -30.07 -42.19
C TYR A 300 3.98 -28.84 -41.27
N ASN A 301 2.97 -28.67 -40.43
CA ASN A 301 2.94 -27.58 -39.47
C ASN A 301 4.00 -27.80 -38.38
N ALA A 302 4.67 -26.73 -37.96
CA ALA A 302 5.69 -26.84 -36.93
C ALA A 302 5.09 -27.02 -35.52
N GLN A 303 5.56 -28.05 -34.81
CA GLN A 303 5.28 -28.32 -33.39
C GLN A 303 6.10 -27.40 -32.47
N LYS A 304 6.00 -26.08 -32.65
CA LYS A 304 6.75 -25.08 -31.85
C LYS A 304 6.13 -24.77 -30.48
N ASN A 305 4.85 -25.12 -30.29
CA ASN A 305 4.10 -24.92 -29.05
C ASN A 305 3.54 -26.28 -28.62
N GLY A 306 3.80 -26.71 -27.38
CA GLY A 306 3.59 -28.09 -26.91
C GLY A 306 2.18 -28.68 -27.11
N ASP A 307 1.14 -27.85 -27.08
CA ASP A 307 -0.25 -28.35 -26.99
C ASP A 307 -1.16 -27.94 -28.16
N LYS A 308 -0.57 -27.73 -29.35
CA LYS A 308 -1.37 -27.48 -30.57
C LYS A 308 -2.11 -28.76 -30.97
N TYR A 309 -3.31 -28.63 -31.52
CA TYR A 309 -4.11 -29.76 -32.01
C TYR A 309 -4.27 -30.90 -30.99
N THR A 310 -4.28 -30.56 -29.70
CA THR A 310 -4.27 -31.55 -28.60
C THR A 310 -5.63 -31.60 -27.91
N ARG A 311 -6.21 -32.79 -27.78
CA ARG A 311 -7.47 -32.98 -27.04
C ARG A 311 -7.26 -32.75 -25.56
N GLN A 312 -8.14 -31.95 -24.97
CA GLN A 312 -8.09 -31.65 -23.55
C GLN A 312 -8.67 -32.81 -22.72
N TYR A 313 -8.32 -32.85 -21.42
CA TYR A 313 -8.80 -33.87 -20.51
C TYR A 313 -10.11 -33.44 -19.83
N TRP A 314 -11.08 -34.33 -19.71
CA TRP A 314 -12.31 -34.02 -18.98
C TRP A 314 -12.07 -33.76 -17.49
N ASP A 315 -11.21 -34.57 -16.88
CA ASP A 315 -10.98 -34.58 -15.43
C ASP A 315 -9.77 -33.72 -15.02
N LYS A 316 -9.53 -32.63 -15.76
CA LYS A 316 -8.56 -31.56 -15.43
C LYS A 316 -9.20 -30.18 -15.58
N VAL A 317 -8.62 -29.17 -14.94
CA VAL A 317 -9.02 -27.77 -15.13
C VAL A 317 -8.82 -27.34 -16.58
N ALA A 318 -9.72 -26.48 -17.08
CA ALA A 318 -9.59 -25.95 -18.42
C ALA A 318 -8.26 -25.19 -18.61
N PRO A 319 -7.66 -25.27 -19.80
CA PRO A 319 -6.46 -24.51 -20.15
C PRO A 319 -6.75 -23.00 -20.20
N CYS A 320 -5.70 -22.18 -20.33
CA CYS A 320 -5.83 -20.74 -20.51
C CYS A 320 -6.54 -20.42 -21.83
N ILE A 321 -7.56 -19.58 -21.78
CA ILE A 321 -8.25 -19.10 -22.98
C ILE A 321 -7.42 -18.01 -23.68
N HIS A 322 -7.08 -18.24 -24.94
CA HIS A 322 -6.37 -17.30 -25.82
C HIS A 322 -7.32 -16.59 -26.79
N THR A 323 -6.86 -15.53 -27.47
CA THR A 323 -7.69 -14.72 -28.39
C THR A 323 -8.08 -15.45 -29.67
N ARG A 324 -7.24 -16.37 -30.15
CA ARG A 324 -7.51 -17.26 -31.29
C ARG A 324 -7.92 -18.65 -30.80
N ASN A 325 -8.95 -18.67 -29.96
CA ASN A 325 -9.59 -19.92 -29.50
C ASN A 325 -10.49 -20.56 -30.57
N ASP A 326 -10.62 -19.93 -31.74
CA ASP A 326 -11.35 -20.40 -32.91
C ASP A 326 -10.54 -21.34 -33.82
N ILE A 327 -9.26 -21.63 -33.53
CA ILE A 327 -8.42 -22.45 -34.42
C ILE A 327 -7.80 -23.63 -33.67
N MET A 328 -7.79 -24.80 -34.30
CA MET A 328 -7.14 -26.01 -33.77
C MET A 328 -5.62 -25.86 -33.60
N ALA A 329 -5.01 -24.99 -34.42
CA ALA A 329 -3.58 -24.69 -34.39
C ALA A 329 -3.15 -23.83 -33.20
N SER A 330 -4.11 -23.26 -32.46
CA SER A 330 -3.84 -22.55 -31.21
C SER A 330 -3.68 -23.57 -30.07
N GLN A 331 -3.06 -23.13 -28.98
CA GLN A 331 -2.82 -23.99 -27.83
C GLN A 331 -4.15 -24.36 -27.16
N ASN A 332 -4.31 -25.65 -26.88
CA ASN A 332 -5.33 -26.16 -25.98
C ASN A 332 -6.80 -25.80 -26.34
N THR A 333 -7.14 -25.83 -27.62
CA THR A 333 -8.48 -25.45 -28.10
C THR A 333 -9.41 -26.62 -28.41
N VAL A 334 -8.88 -27.85 -28.54
CA VAL A 334 -9.65 -29.03 -29.01
C VAL A 334 -10.46 -29.66 -27.88
N HIS A 335 -11.74 -29.89 -28.12
CA HIS A 335 -12.67 -30.47 -27.16
C HIS A 335 -12.25 -31.89 -26.75
N PRO A 336 -12.51 -32.35 -25.50
CA PRO A 336 -12.08 -33.66 -25.03
C PRO A 336 -12.58 -34.85 -25.86
N THR A 337 -13.76 -34.74 -26.47
CA THR A 337 -14.42 -35.85 -27.20
C THR A 337 -14.84 -35.45 -28.62
N ASP A 338 -15.69 -34.43 -28.77
CA ASP A 338 -16.14 -33.93 -30.07
C ASP A 338 -15.00 -33.46 -31.01
N ASN A 339 -15.14 -33.67 -32.32
CA ASN A 339 -14.14 -33.31 -33.35
C ASN A 339 -14.14 -31.82 -33.68
N ARG A 340 -13.94 -30.98 -32.67
CA ARG A 340 -14.07 -29.52 -32.77
C ARG A 340 -13.20 -28.80 -31.75
N VAL A 341 -13.17 -27.48 -31.89
CA VAL A 341 -12.71 -26.60 -30.82
C VAL A 341 -13.84 -26.34 -29.82
N PHE A 342 -13.49 -25.79 -28.65
CA PHE A 342 -14.48 -25.30 -27.70
C PHE A 342 -15.41 -24.25 -28.34
N SER A 343 -16.69 -24.40 -28.07
CA SER A 343 -17.75 -23.47 -28.43
C SER A 343 -17.63 -22.16 -27.66
N ILE A 344 -18.31 -21.12 -28.14
CA ILE A 344 -18.32 -19.82 -27.43
C ILE A 344 -18.90 -19.98 -26.01
N ARG A 345 -19.99 -20.74 -25.85
CA ARG A 345 -20.62 -21.00 -24.54
C ARG A 345 -19.68 -21.69 -23.57
N GLU A 346 -18.98 -22.73 -24.00
CA GLU A 346 -18.01 -23.44 -23.17
C GLU A 346 -16.92 -22.49 -22.67
N ILE A 347 -16.40 -21.64 -23.55
CA ILE A 347 -15.39 -20.64 -23.19
C ILE A 347 -15.96 -19.58 -22.24
N MET A 348 -17.20 -19.14 -22.42
CA MET A 348 -17.89 -18.23 -21.50
C MET A 348 -17.96 -18.83 -20.10
N LEU A 349 -18.33 -20.11 -19.97
CA LEU A 349 -18.38 -20.81 -18.67
C LEU A 349 -16.98 -20.93 -18.05
N MET A 350 -15.96 -21.27 -18.84
CA MET A 350 -14.56 -21.31 -18.39
C MET A 350 -14.05 -19.95 -17.89
N MET A 351 -14.53 -18.85 -18.47
CA MET A 351 -14.21 -17.47 -18.07
C MET A 351 -15.20 -16.91 -17.02
N SER A 352 -16.11 -17.74 -16.51
CA SER A 352 -17.15 -17.37 -15.54
C SER A 352 -18.06 -16.22 -15.99
N VAL A 353 -18.27 -16.09 -17.30
CA VAL A 353 -19.18 -15.07 -17.87
C VAL A 353 -20.63 -15.49 -17.58
N PRO A 354 -21.43 -14.65 -16.89
CA PRO A 354 -22.79 -15.01 -16.54
C PRO A 354 -23.70 -15.02 -17.78
N TYR A 355 -24.78 -15.81 -17.74
CA TYR A 355 -25.80 -15.85 -18.80
C TYR A 355 -26.49 -14.50 -19.03
N SER A 356 -26.51 -13.63 -18.01
CA SER A 356 -27.07 -12.27 -18.11
C SER A 356 -26.19 -11.29 -18.90
N PHE A 357 -24.94 -11.67 -19.25
CA PHE A 357 -24.07 -10.84 -20.07
C PHE A 357 -24.54 -10.85 -21.52
N LYS A 358 -24.81 -9.67 -22.08
CA LYS A 358 -25.34 -9.51 -23.44
C LYS A 358 -24.22 -9.17 -24.41
N TRP A 359 -24.15 -9.87 -25.55
CA TRP A 359 -23.17 -9.57 -26.61
C TRP A 359 -23.69 -8.61 -27.68
N THR A 360 -25.01 -8.46 -27.79
CA THR A 360 -25.74 -7.64 -28.75
C THR A 360 -26.98 -7.06 -28.07
N ASP A 361 -27.59 -6.07 -28.71
CA ASP A 361 -28.90 -5.51 -28.40
C ASP A 361 -30.06 -6.48 -28.62
N ILE A 362 -29.88 -7.51 -29.45
CA ILE A 362 -30.90 -8.55 -29.65
C ILE A 362 -30.93 -9.47 -28.41
N PRO A 363 -32.09 -9.64 -27.75
CA PRO A 363 -32.22 -10.56 -26.61
C PRO A 363 -31.80 -11.99 -26.97
N PHE A 364 -31.19 -12.70 -26.00
CA PHE A 364 -30.71 -14.07 -26.20
C PHE A 364 -31.81 -15.02 -26.70
N ASP A 365 -33.01 -14.94 -26.12
CA ASP A 365 -34.14 -15.77 -26.52
C ASP A 365 -34.64 -15.48 -27.94
N GLU A 366 -34.47 -14.24 -28.42
CA GLU A 366 -34.79 -13.88 -29.81
C GLU A 366 -33.73 -14.40 -30.78
N LEU A 367 -32.44 -14.29 -30.42
CA LEU A 367 -31.34 -14.88 -31.21
C LEU A 367 -31.51 -16.40 -31.38
N ASN A 368 -31.95 -17.09 -30.32
CA ASN A 368 -32.18 -18.54 -30.37
C ASN A 368 -33.37 -18.93 -31.26
N LYS A 369 -34.34 -18.04 -31.43
CA LYS A 369 -35.51 -18.25 -32.31
C LYS A 369 -35.23 -17.95 -33.78
N LEU A 370 -34.09 -17.33 -34.11
CA LEU A 370 -33.73 -17.03 -35.49
C LEU A 370 -33.64 -18.30 -36.34
N PRO A 371 -34.07 -18.27 -37.62
CA PRO A 371 -33.78 -19.34 -38.57
C PRO A 371 -32.28 -19.61 -38.67
N LEU A 372 -31.89 -20.86 -38.96
CA LEU A 372 -30.48 -21.28 -39.00
C LEU A 372 -29.59 -20.35 -39.85
N LYS A 373 -30.06 -19.96 -41.05
CA LYS A 373 -29.34 -19.05 -41.96
C LYS A 373 -29.06 -17.67 -41.34
N GLU A 374 -29.97 -17.18 -40.51
CA GLU A 374 -29.82 -15.91 -39.81
C GLU A 374 -28.90 -16.04 -38.60
N LYS A 375 -28.96 -17.17 -37.87
CA LYS A 375 -27.98 -17.51 -36.82
C LYS A 375 -26.56 -17.55 -37.40
N GLU A 376 -26.36 -18.20 -38.55
CA GLU A 376 -25.07 -18.25 -39.25
C GLU A 376 -24.58 -16.86 -39.68
N ALA A 377 -25.47 -16.02 -40.21
CA ALA A 377 -25.12 -14.65 -40.61
C ALA A 377 -24.69 -13.79 -39.40
N PHE A 378 -25.40 -13.92 -38.27
CA PHE A 378 -25.04 -13.27 -37.01
C PHE A 378 -23.66 -13.73 -36.51
N LEU A 379 -23.45 -15.05 -36.42
CA LEU A 379 -22.18 -15.60 -35.92
C LEU A 379 -20.99 -15.24 -36.82
N LYS A 380 -21.17 -15.28 -38.14
CA LYS A 380 -20.13 -14.85 -39.09
C LYS A 380 -19.66 -13.41 -38.85
N LYS A 381 -20.54 -12.54 -38.34
CA LYS A 381 -20.24 -11.15 -38.02
C LYS A 381 -19.61 -11.00 -36.63
N GLU A 382 -20.16 -11.67 -35.61
CA GLU A 382 -19.84 -11.39 -34.21
C GLU A 382 -18.87 -12.37 -33.55
N GLU A 383 -18.77 -13.62 -34.03
CA GLU A 383 -18.01 -14.70 -33.37
C GLU A 383 -16.56 -14.30 -33.07
N MET A 384 -15.86 -13.73 -34.06
CA MET A 384 -14.45 -13.34 -33.89
C MET A 384 -14.29 -12.26 -32.82
N ASN A 385 -15.22 -11.29 -32.78
CA ASN A 385 -15.20 -10.24 -31.77
C ASN A 385 -15.44 -10.85 -30.38
N ILE A 386 -16.44 -11.72 -30.24
CA ILE A 386 -16.75 -12.41 -28.97
C ILE A 386 -15.52 -13.20 -28.46
N ARG A 387 -14.95 -14.05 -29.31
CA ARG A 387 -13.81 -14.90 -28.96
C ARG A 387 -12.56 -14.11 -28.57
N GLN A 388 -12.27 -13.01 -29.26
CA GLN A 388 -11.15 -12.14 -28.91
C GLN A 388 -11.33 -11.50 -27.54
N ASN A 389 -12.54 -10.98 -27.25
CA ASN A 389 -12.85 -10.39 -25.96
C ASN A 389 -12.75 -11.42 -24.82
N LEU A 390 -13.22 -12.65 -25.03
CA LEU A 390 -13.07 -13.74 -24.05
C LEU A 390 -11.61 -14.08 -23.77
N GLY A 391 -10.73 -14.10 -24.79
CA GLY A 391 -9.30 -14.39 -24.59
C GLY A 391 -8.55 -13.28 -23.82
N GLU A 392 -8.92 -12.02 -24.05
CA GLU A 392 -8.27 -10.86 -23.40
C GLU A 392 -8.79 -10.58 -22.00
N ALA A 393 -10.06 -10.88 -21.72
CA ALA A 393 -10.71 -10.48 -20.48
C ALA A 393 -10.10 -11.08 -19.20
N VAL A 394 -10.34 -10.38 -18.11
CA VAL A 394 -10.26 -10.93 -16.76
C VAL A 394 -11.55 -11.74 -16.50
N PRO A 395 -11.49 -12.97 -15.96
CA PRO A 395 -12.68 -13.72 -15.59
C PRO A 395 -13.58 -12.95 -14.62
N THR A 396 -14.88 -12.92 -14.88
CA THR A 396 -15.85 -12.10 -14.14
C THR A 396 -15.85 -12.40 -12.63
N ILE A 397 -15.66 -13.68 -12.27
CA ILE A 397 -15.63 -14.14 -10.87
C ILE A 397 -14.54 -13.45 -10.03
N ILE A 398 -13.39 -13.11 -10.63
CA ILE A 398 -12.25 -12.52 -9.91
C ILE A 398 -12.61 -11.10 -9.48
N PHE A 399 -13.04 -10.26 -10.42
CA PHE A 399 -13.45 -8.89 -10.11
C PHE A 399 -14.73 -8.83 -9.28
N ARG A 400 -15.67 -9.78 -9.44
CA ARG A 400 -16.84 -9.90 -8.58
C ARG A 400 -16.46 -10.17 -7.12
N GLN A 401 -15.49 -11.04 -6.86
CA GLN A 401 -15.02 -11.29 -5.50
C GLN A 401 -14.39 -10.04 -4.88
N ILE A 402 -13.52 -9.34 -5.61
CA ILE A 402 -12.89 -8.10 -5.14
C ILE A 402 -13.96 -7.04 -4.86
N ALA A 403 -14.89 -6.82 -5.79
CA ALA A 403 -15.98 -5.86 -5.64
C ALA A 403 -16.84 -6.15 -4.40
N ASN A 404 -17.22 -7.41 -4.18
CA ASN A 404 -17.99 -7.81 -3.00
C ASN A 404 -17.23 -7.59 -1.69
N LYS A 405 -15.92 -7.81 -1.67
CA LYS A 405 -15.08 -7.56 -0.49
C LYS A 405 -14.92 -6.05 -0.23
N ILE A 406 -14.64 -5.26 -1.27
CA ILE A 406 -14.61 -3.79 -1.17
C ILE A 406 -15.94 -3.26 -0.65
N ARG A 407 -17.08 -3.75 -1.18
CA ARG A 407 -18.40 -3.37 -0.70
C ARG A 407 -18.57 -3.66 0.79
N LYS A 408 -18.21 -4.86 1.24
CA LYS A 408 -18.25 -5.21 2.68
C LYS A 408 -17.40 -4.28 3.54
N CYS A 409 -16.22 -3.88 3.06
CA CYS A 409 -15.36 -2.94 3.75
C CYS A 409 -15.96 -1.52 3.82
N LEU A 410 -16.61 -1.06 2.74
CA LEU A 410 -17.21 0.27 2.67
C LEU A 410 -18.54 0.38 3.43
N ASP A 411 -19.29 -0.72 3.56
CA ASP A 411 -20.62 -0.76 4.20
C ASP A 411 -20.54 -0.77 5.72
N VAL A 412 -19.39 -1.17 6.27
CA VAL A 412 -19.18 -1.25 7.71
C VAL A 412 -18.67 0.11 8.21
N PRO A 413 -19.38 0.78 9.14
CA PRO A 413 -18.87 1.98 9.77
C PRO A 413 -17.49 1.74 10.39
N VAL A 414 -16.60 2.73 10.27
CA VAL A 414 -15.27 2.67 10.89
C VAL A 414 -15.44 2.50 12.39
N PHE A 415 -15.03 1.34 12.90
CA PHE A 415 -15.15 1.01 14.32
C PHE A 415 -14.12 1.82 15.13
N SER A 416 -14.51 2.87 15.82
CA SER A 416 -13.60 3.81 16.46
C SER A 416 -13.12 3.36 17.86
N ASN A 417 -12.11 4.06 18.41
CA ASN A 417 -11.73 3.88 19.81
C ASN A 417 -12.89 4.21 20.77
N ALA A 418 -13.79 5.14 20.40
CA ALA A 418 -14.95 5.47 21.21
C ALA A 418 -15.97 4.32 21.22
N ASP A 419 -16.17 3.67 20.09
CA ASP A 419 -17.05 2.49 19.99
C ASP A 419 -16.47 1.32 20.82
N ALA A 420 -15.16 1.10 20.73
CA ALA A 420 -14.47 0.12 21.57
C ALA A 420 -14.61 0.42 23.06
N LEU A 421 -14.40 1.67 23.48
CA LEU A 421 -14.59 2.09 24.87
C LEU A 421 -16.05 1.95 25.34
N SER A 422 -17.02 2.15 24.45
CA SER A 422 -18.43 1.91 24.76
C SER A 422 -18.68 0.44 25.08
N LEU A 423 -18.15 -0.48 24.26
CA LEU A 423 -18.26 -1.93 24.51
C LEU A 423 -17.50 -2.34 25.79
N VAL A 424 -16.32 -1.78 26.04
CA VAL A 424 -15.57 -2.02 27.29
C VAL A 424 -16.41 -1.67 28.52
N LYS A 425 -17.14 -0.55 28.48
CA LYS A 425 -18.05 -0.14 29.56
C LYS A 425 -19.29 -1.03 29.63
N GLU A 426 -19.94 -1.30 28.50
CA GLU A 426 -21.15 -2.12 28.41
C GLU A 426 -20.93 -3.53 28.98
N PHE A 427 -19.82 -4.18 28.60
CA PHE A 427 -19.48 -5.53 29.06
C PHE A 427 -18.62 -5.53 30.34
N THR A 428 -18.36 -4.35 30.92
CA THR A 428 -17.55 -4.17 32.14
C THR A 428 -16.21 -4.92 32.08
N LEU A 429 -15.46 -4.72 30.99
CA LEU A 429 -14.17 -5.38 30.71
C LEU A 429 -13.03 -4.75 31.51
N ASN A 430 -13.13 -4.79 32.84
CA ASN A 430 -12.20 -4.17 33.78
C ASN A 430 -11.30 -5.16 34.52
N THR A 431 -11.48 -6.47 34.31
CA THR A 431 -10.55 -7.49 34.78
C THR A 431 -10.18 -8.41 33.62
N GLN A 432 -9.04 -9.06 33.76
CA GLN A 432 -8.51 -9.91 32.72
C GLN A 432 -9.40 -11.13 32.44
N GLU A 433 -10.01 -11.72 33.48
CA GLU A 433 -10.91 -12.86 33.31
C GLU A 433 -12.15 -12.49 32.49
N ARG A 434 -12.63 -11.26 32.64
CA ARG A 434 -13.76 -10.73 31.86
C ARG A 434 -13.39 -10.47 30.42
N ILE A 435 -12.20 -9.88 30.18
CA ILE A 435 -11.67 -9.67 28.83
C ILE A 435 -11.53 -11.03 28.11
N LEU A 436 -10.90 -12.01 28.77
CA LEU A 436 -10.72 -13.35 28.22
C LEU A 436 -12.06 -14.00 27.88
N ARG A 437 -13.01 -14.00 28.81
CA ARG A 437 -14.36 -14.56 28.60
C ARG A 437 -15.09 -13.88 27.44
N TYR A 438 -14.98 -12.56 27.31
CA TYR A 438 -15.56 -11.81 26.20
C TYR A 438 -14.95 -12.23 24.85
N VAL A 439 -13.63 -12.34 24.77
CA VAL A 439 -12.93 -12.79 23.54
C VAL A 439 -13.35 -14.21 23.16
N MET A 440 -13.39 -15.15 24.12
CA MET A 440 -13.83 -16.53 23.88
C MET A 440 -15.23 -16.59 23.26
N GLN A 441 -16.16 -15.79 23.76
CA GLN A 441 -17.57 -15.80 23.34
C GLN A 441 -17.83 -14.97 22.08
N SER A 442 -16.95 -14.02 21.75
CA SER A 442 -17.16 -13.10 20.63
C SER A 442 -16.93 -13.75 19.27
N LYS A 443 -17.72 -13.30 18.29
CA LYS A 443 -17.61 -13.62 16.85
C LYS A 443 -17.12 -12.43 16.02
N GLN A 444 -16.68 -11.35 16.68
CA GLN A 444 -16.15 -10.17 16.02
C GLN A 444 -14.84 -10.51 15.28
N PRO A 445 -14.51 -9.83 14.17
CA PRO A 445 -13.24 -10.01 13.49
C PRO A 445 -12.07 -9.57 14.38
N PHE A 446 -10.89 -10.14 14.12
CA PHE A 446 -9.67 -9.89 14.91
C PHE A 446 -9.37 -8.40 15.10
N SER A 447 -9.45 -7.58 14.05
CA SER A 447 -9.15 -6.15 14.12
C SER A 447 -10.04 -5.38 15.12
N LYS A 448 -11.33 -5.73 15.20
CA LYS A 448 -12.25 -5.15 16.18
C LYS A 448 -11.97 -5.67 17.59
N LEU A 449 -11.75 -6.98 17.73
CA LEU A 449 -11.43 -7.60 19.02
C LEU A 449 -10.15 -7.03 19.62
N SER A 450 -9.08 -6.97 18.83
CA SER A 450 -7.81 -6.41 19.24
C SER A 450 -7.98 -4.97 19.75
N ARG A 451 -8.69 -4.11 19.00
CA ARG A 451 -8.99 -2.74 19.45
C ARG A 451 -9.77 -2.69 20.76
N ILE A 452 -10.76 -3.57 20.96
CA ILE A 452 -11.53 -3.63 22.23
C ILE A 452 -10.62 -4.02 23.38
N VAL A 453 -9.82 -5.07 23.22
CA VAL A 453 -8.89 -5.56 24.24
C VAL A 453 -7.87 -4.48 24.62
N GLU A 454 -7.32 -3.79 23.62
CA GLU A 454 -6.36 -2.71 23.83
C GLU A 454 -6.97 -1.50 24.57
N MET A 455 -8.26 -1.20 24.33
CA MET A 455 -8.97 -0.16 25.09
C MET A 455 -9.38 -0.63 26.49
N ALA A 456 -9.50 -1.94 26.72
CA ALA A 456 -9.79 -2.52 28.03
C ALA A 456 -8.55 -2.58 28.95
N ASN A 457 -7.35 -2.61 28.37
CA ASN A 457 -6.11 -2.73 29.11
C ASN A 457 -5.82 -1.46 29.94
N SER A 458 -6.03 -1.55 31.26
CA SER A 458 -5.77 -0.46 32.20
C SER A 458 -4.28 -0.14 32.40
N GLU A 459 -3.37 -1.05 32.01
CA GLU A 459 -1.92 -0.84 32.14
C GLU A 459 -1.32 -0.08 30.96
N ARG A 460 -2.10 0.17 29.91
CA ARG A 460 -1.66 0.80 28.66
C ARG A 460 -0.93 2.14 28.87
N ASP A 461 -1.47 3.00 29.74
CA ASP A 461 -0.88 4.31 30.03
C ASP A 461 0.42 4.20 30.84
N ASN A 462 0.57 3.12 31.63
CA ASN A 462 1.76 2.87 32.44
C ASN A 462 2.89 2.23 31.62
N THR A 463 2.56 1.32 30.69
CA THR A 463 3.54 0.59 29.88
C THR A 463 3.88 1.30 28.57
N ALA A 464 3.08 2.31 28.17
CA ALA A 464 3.16 2.96 26.88
C ALA A 464 3.11 1.96 25.71
N ALA A 465 2.31 0.89 25.87
CA ALA A 465 1.99 -0.05 24.81
C ALA A 465 0.88 0.53 23.92
N TYR A 466 1.11 0.60 22.61
CA TYR A 466 0.16 1.22 21.69
C TYR A 466 -0.38 0.21 20.67
N TYR A 467 -1.69 0.22 20.48
CA TYR A 467 -2.36 -0.57 19.45
C TYR A 467 -1.88 -0.18 18.04
N THR A 468 -1.12 -1.09 17.41
CA THR A 468 -0.72 -0.98 16.01
C THR A 468 -1.84 -1.48 15.10
N ARG A 469 -2.44 -0.57 14.35
CA ARG A 469 -3.55 -0.90 13.44
C ARG A 469 -3.10 -1.85 12.32
N GLN A 470 -4.04 -2.63 11.77
CA GLN A 470 -3.76 -3.58 10.70
C GLN A 470 -3.20 -2.92 9.42
N ASP A 471 -3.63 -1.70 9.08
CA ASP A 471 -3.07 -0.93 7.96
C ASP A 471 -1.60 -0.55 8.15
N ILE A 472 -1.18 -0.31 9.40
CA ILE A 472 0.20 0.01 9.77
C ILE A 472 1.04 -1.27 9.81
N CYS A 473 0.54 -2.35 10.41
CA CYS A 473 1.19 -3.67 10.40
C CYS A 473 1.44 -4.14 8.96
N PHE A 474 0.46 -3.99 8.06
CA PHE A 474 0.64 -4.30 6.64
C PHE A 474 1.80 -3.52 6.03
N GLY A 475 1.84 -2.19 6.23
CA GLY A 475 2.90 -1.35 5.67
C GLY A 475 4.31 -1.77 6.10
N ILE A 476 4.47 -2.16 7.37
CA ILE A 476 5.74 -2.64 7.93
C ILE A 476 6.08 -4.04 7.38
N VAL A 477 5.14 -4.99 7.45
CA VAL A 477 5.34 -6.38 7.00
C VAL A 477 5.61 -6.47 5.49
N ASN A 478 5.04 -5.56 4.70
CA ASN A 478 5.22 -5.55 3.25
C ASN A 478 6.67 -5.23 2.82
N ASN A 479 7.47 -4.62 3.70
CA ASN A 479 8.88 -4.29 3.47
C ASN A 479 9.84 -5.43 3.89
N LEU A 480 9.32 -6.51 4.48
CA LEU A 480 10.08 -7.70 4.83
C LEU A 480 10.43 -8.55 3.58
N PRO A 481 11.47 -9.40 3.65
CA PRO A 481 11.91 -10.21 2.52
C PRO A 481 10.80 -11.11 1.95
N GLU A 482 10.84 -11.35 0.64
CA GLU A 482 9.80 -12.11 -0.07
C GLU A 482 9.79 -13.59 0.34
N ALA A 483 8.59 -14.13 0.61
CA ALA A 483 8.37 -15.52 1.04
C ALA A 483 9.03 -16.57 0.13
N LYS A 484 9.12 -16.31 -1.19
CA LYS A 484 9.72 -17.24 -2.16
C LYS A 484 11.22 -17.52 -1.93
N ASN A 485 11.87 -16.75 -1.06
CA ASN A 485 13.29 -16.88 -0.74
C ASN A 485 13.53 -17.89 0.41
N PHE A 486 12.49 -18.48 0.97
CA PHE A 486 12.57 -19.32 2.16
C PHE A 486 11.83 -20.65 1.96
N ASP A 487 12.47 -21.75 2.35
CA ASP A 487 11.82 -23.04 2.57
C ASP A 487 11.40 -23.19 4.04
N HIS A 488 12.19 -22.60 4.94
CA HIS A 488 11.91 -22.43 6.37
C HIS A 488 12.14 -20.97 6.74
N ILE A 489 11.27 -20.40 7.57
CA ILE A 489 11.46 -19.05 8.11
C ILE A 489 11.15 -19.02 9.61
N SER A 490 12.03 -18.39 10.37
CA SER A 490 11.94 -18.17 11.81
C SER A 490 11.72 -16.69 12.11
N ILE A 491 10.66 -16.39 12.84
CA ILE A 491 10.24 -15.01 13.14
C ILE A 491 10.15 -14.84 14.65
N LEU A 492 10.67 -13.73 15.17
CA LEU A 492 10.54 -13.33 16.57
C LEU A 492 9.71 -12.04 16.66
N GLU A 493 8.66 -12.07 17.47
CA GLU A 493 7.97 -10.88 17.96
C GLU A 493 8.30 -10.69 19.46
N PRO A 494 9.11 -9.68 19.82
CA PRO A 494 9.69 -9.55 21.16
C PRO A 494 8.76 -8.91 22.22
N SER A 495 7.59 -8.38 21.82
CA SER A 495 6.62 -7.69 22.67
C SER A 495 5.21 -7.79 22.07
N ILE A 496 4.68 -9.01 22.04
CA ILE A 496 3.56 -9.39 21.17
C ILE A 496 2.22 -8.73 21.52
N GLY A 497 1.98 -8.46 22.81
CA GLY A 497 0.68 -8.01 23.30
C GLY A 497 -0.45 -8.92 22.80
N VAL A 498 -1.42 -8.34 22.11
CA VAL A 498 -2.59 -9.06 21.57
C VAL A 498 -2.38 -9.65 20.17
N GLY A 499 -1.17 -9.56 19.61
CA GLY A 499 -0.79 -10.24 18.37
C GLY A 499 -1.08 -9.47 17.08
N ASN A 500 -1.02 -8.14 17.09
CA ASN A 500 -1.41 -7.30 15.94
C ASN A 500 -0.62 -7.56 14.66
N PHE A 501 0.64 -7.99 14.74
CA PHE A 501 1.44 -8.32 13.57
C PHE A 501 1.13 -9.71 12.98
N LEU A 502 0.55 -10.63 13.76
CA LEU A 502 0.35 -12.02 13.34
C LEU A 502 -0.52 -12.17 12.08
N PRO A 503 -1.67 -11.48 11.91
CA PRO A 503 -2.47 -11.63 10.70
C PRO A 503 -1.69 -11.31 9.42
N CYS A 504 -0.93 -10.21 9.42
CA CYS A 504 -0.13 -9.81 8.26
C CYS A 504 1.05 -10.78 8.01
N LEU A 505 1.72 -11.25 9.07
CA LEU A 505 2.82 -12.22 8.96
C LEU A 505 2.34 -13.56 8.41
N ILE A 506 1.21 -14.06 8.90
CA ILE A 506 0.58 -15.30 8.43
C ILE A 506 0.23 -15.19 6.95
N GLU A 507 -0.43 -14.13 6.52
CA GLU A 507 -0.77 -13.91 5.11
C GLU A 507 0.48 -13.78 4.23
N ARG A 508 1.50 -13.04 4.68
CA ARG A 508 2.75 -12.79 3.97
C ARG A 508 3.54 -14.06 3.70
N TYR A 509 3.64 -14.95 4.68
CA TYR A 509 4.45 -16.17 4.64
C TYR A 509 3.64 -17.46 4.47
N SER A 510 2.35 -17.36 4.15
CA SER A 510 1.45 -18.49 3.94
C SER A 510 1.94 -19.53 2.91
N SER A 511 2.79 -19.11 1.96
CA SER A 511 3.38 -19.99 0.94
C SER A 511 4.70 -20.63 1.32
N VAL A 512 5.31 -20.27 2.45
CA VAL A 512 6.58 -20.87 2.93
C VAL A 512 6.27 -22.26 3.50
N PRO A 513 6.98 -23.33 3.10
CA PRO A 513 6.70 -24.68 3.57
C PRO A 513 6.70 -24.85 5.10
N PHE A 514 7.60 -24.16 5.81
CA PHE A 514 7.68 -24.21 7.27
C PHE A 514 7.89 -22.80 7.86
N VAL A 515 7.01 -22.39 8.78
CA VAL A 515 7.09 -21.09 9.44
C VAL A 515 7.05 -21.29 10.96
N SER A 516 8.07 -20.81 11.66
CA SER A 516 8.06 -20.70 13.13
C SER A 516 7.97 -19.24 13.55
N ILE A 517 7.09 -18.95 14.52
CA ILE A 517 6.94 -17.63 15.10
C ILE A 517 7.05 -17.76 16.62
N ASP A 518 8.12 -17.20 17.17
CA ASP A 518 8.28 -17.06 18.61
C ASP A 518 7.68 -15.72 19.02
N VAL A 519 6.75 -15.76 19.96
CA VAL A 519 6.09 -14.57 20.50
C VAL A 519 6.39 -14.43 21.98
N VAL A 520 6.83 -13.24 22.37
CA VAL A 520 7.31 -12.96 23.72
C VAL A 520 6.46 -11.89 24.39
N ASP A 521 6.01 -12.17 25.61
CA ASP A 521 5.42 -11.18 26.50
C ASP A 521 5.91 -11.43 27.93
N ILE A 522 6.17 -10.35 28.67
CA ILE A 522 6.59 -10.45 30.07
C ILE A 522 5.42 -10.86 30.98
N ASN A 523 4.19 -10.58 30.56
CA ASN A 523 3.00 -10.89 31.34
C ASN A 523 2.42 -12.26 30.88
N PRO A 524 2.43 -13.30 31.74
CA PRO A 524 1.86 -14.61 31.41
C PRO A 524 0.39 -14.54 30.99
N ALA A 525 -0.31 -13.58 31.55
CA ALA A 525 -1.73 -13.40 31.35
C ALA A 525 -2.00 -12.80 29.94
N SER A 526 -1.13 -11.91 29.44
CA SER A 526 -1.18 -11.43 28.04
C SER A 526 -1.02 -12.60 27.06
N ILE A 527 -0.15 -13.57 27.35
CA ILE A 527 0.02 -14.78 26.53
C ILE A 527 -1.23 -15.66 26.53
N GLU A 528 -1.92 -15.80 27.66
CA GLU A 528 -3.20 -16.52 27.72
C GLU A 528 -4.25 -15.86 26.81
N LEU A 529 -4.37 -14.54 26.88
CA LEU A 529 -5.28 -13.78 26.01
C LEU A 529 -4.88 -13.86 24.53
N LEU A 530 -3.59 -13.80 24.23
CA LEU A 530 -3.06 -13.96 22.88
C LEU A 530 -3.43 -15.33 22.29
N LYS A 531 -3.33 -16.42 23.07
CA LYS A 531 -3.74 -17.76 22.60
C LYS A 531 -5.20 -17.79 22.17
N GLU A 532 -6.09 -17.17 22.94
CA GLU A 532 -7.51 -17.03 22.56
C GLU A 532 -7.70 -16.16 21.32
N MET A 533 -6.93 -15.07 21.17
CA MET A 533 -6.96 -14.21 19.99
C MET A 533 -6.47 -14.96 18.73
N VAL A 534 -5.40 -15.75 18.84
CA VAL A 534 -4.86 -16.60 17.78
C VAL A 534 -5.86 -17.69 17.40
N ALA A 535 -6.61 -18.25 18.35
CA ALA A 535 -7.68 -19.21 18.06
C ALA A 535 -8.83 -18.61 17.21
N LYS A 536 -8.94 -17.28 17.11
CA LYS A 536 -9.87 -16.58 16.19
C LYS A 536 -9.29 -16.35 14.80
N MET A 537 -8.01 -16.65 14.57
CA MET A 537 -7.34 -16.51 13.28
C MET A 537 -7.38 -17.82 12.50
N ASN A 538 -7.29 -17.72 11.17
CA ASN A 538 -7.06 -18.88 10.32
C ASN A 538 -5.55 -19.11 10.16
N VAL A 539 -4.94 -19.82 11.12
CA VAL A 539 -3.51 -20.16 11.09
C VAL A 539 -3.30 -21.41 10.23
N PRO A 540 -2.52 -21.34 9.13
CA PRO A 540 -2.25 -22.51 8.29
C PRO A 540 -1.40 -23.57 9.01
N ASN A 541 -1.55 -24.85 8.63
CA ASN A 541 -0.88 -25.99 9.28
C ASN A 541 0.66 -25.96 9.19
N ASN A 542 1.23 -25.19 8.26
CA ASN A 542 2.67 -24.99 8.13
C ASN A 542 3.25 -23.97 9.14
N PHE A 543 2.41 -23.36 9.99
CA PHE A 543 2.83 -22.41 11.02
C PHE A 543 2.91 -23.09 12.39
N THR A 544 3.98 -22.81 13.11
CA THR A 544 4.13 -23.10 14.54
C THR A 544 4.32 -21.79 15.29
N ILE A 545 3.44 -21.51 16.26
CA ILE A 545 3.55 -20.32 17.12
C ILE A 545 3.99 -20.77 18.52
N ASN A 546 5.19 -20.38 18.93
CA ASN A 546 5.74 -20.68 20.24
C ASN A 546 5.55 -19.50 21.19
N TYR A 547 4.97 -19.77 22.36
CA TYR A 547 4.64 -18.74 23.33
C TYR A 547 5.68 -18.70 24.45
N ILE A 548 6.40 -17.59 24.56
CA ILE A 548 7.45 -17.39 25.57
C ILE A 548 6.95 -16.36 26.59
N VAL A 549 6.84 -16.78 27.85
CA VAL A 549 6.61 -15.87 28.97
C VAL A 549 7.96 -15.46 29.52
N GLY A 550 8.35 -14.21 29.31
CA GLY A 550 9.64 -13.72 29.78
C GLY A 550 9.92 -12.28 29.36
N ASP A 551 10.88 -11.68 30.05
CA ASP A 551 11.40 -10.37 29.69
C ASP A 551 12.33 -10.52 28.47
N PHE A 552 11.91 -10.01 27.31
CA PHE A 552 12.72 -10.06 26.08
C PHE A 552 14.15 -9.57 26.29
N LEU A 553 14.40 -8.53 27.09
CA LEU A 553 15.74 -7.97 27.29
C LEU A 553 16.64 -8.90 28.11
N LEU A 554 16.07 -9.73 28.99
CA LEU A 554 16.80 -10.64 29.87
C LEU A 554 16.77 -12.10 29.41
N TYR A 555 15.81 -12.47 28.57
CA TYR A 555 15.66 -13.84 28.08
C TYR A 555 16.85 -14.24 27.20
N ASN A 556 17.39 -15.43 27.42
CA ASN A 556 18.53 -15.92 26.66
C ASN A 556 18.06 -16.73 25.45
N PHE A 557 18.21 -16.15 24.26
CA PHE A 557 17.92 -16.83 23.00
C PHE A 557 19.16 -17.58 22.53
N THR A 558 19.00 -18.86 22.19
CA THR A 558 20.10 -19.71 21.67
C THR A 558 20.29 -19.56 20.18
N ASP A 559 19.22 -19.23 19.46
CA ASP A 559 19.17 -19.23 18.01
C ASP A 559 18.98 -17.81 17.47
N LYS A 560 19.47 -17.60 16.24
CA LYS A 560 19.14 -16.41 15.45
C LYS A 560 17.82 -16.60 14.72
N TYR A 561 17.18 -15.50 14.39
CA TYR A 561 15.93 -15.45 13.65
C TYR A 561 16.15 -14.82 12.28
N ASP A 562 15.42 -15.31 11.27
CA ASP A 562 15.39 -14.68 9.96
C ASP A 562 14.77 -13.27 10.06
N ILE A 563 13.77 -13.11 10.93
CA ILE A 563 13.07 -11.84 11.13
C ILE A 563 12.83 -11.57 12.61
N VAL A 564 13.16 -10.37 13.08
CA VAL A 564 12.68 -9.81 14.35
C VAL A 564 11.81 -8.60 14.02
N ILE A 565 10.53 -8.63 14.41
CA ILE A 565 9.56 -7.57 14.08
C ILE A 565 8.69 -7.25 15.28
N GLY A 566 8.27 -5.98 15.44
CA GLY A 566 7.31 -5.67 16.49
C GLY A 566 7.16 -4.20 16.85
N ASN A 567 6.35 -3.96 17.89
CA ASN A 567 6.17 -2.66 18.53
C ASN A 567 6.70 -2.70 19.97
N PRO A 568 7.98 -2.36 20.21
CA PRO A 568 8.54 -2.37 21.57
C PRO A 568 7.88 -1.31 22.48
N PRO A 569 7.90 -1.48 23.81
CA PRO A 569 7.35 -0.50 24.75
C PRO A 569 8.08 0.85 24.71
N TYR A 570 7.34 1.97 24.69
CA TYR A 570 7.92 3.33 24.59
C TYR A 570 8.26 3.97 25.94
N MET A 571 8.14 3.21 27.03
CA MET A 571 8.37 3.69 28.40
C MET A 571 9.85 4.07 28.64
N LYS A 572 10.05 5.13 29.42
CA LYS A 572 11.36 5.54 29.97
C LYS A 572 11.47 5.16 31.45
N LEU A 573 12.48 4.37 31.80
CA LEU A 573 12.72 3.92 33.17
C LEU A 573 13.35 5.04 34.02
N THR A 574 12.51 5.92 34.59
CA THR A 574 12.95 7.02 35.46
C THR A 574 12.85 6.65 36.96
N LYS A 575 11.84 5.86 37.33
CA LYS A 575 11.58 5.48 38.74
C LYS A 575 12.33 4.23 39.16
N ASP A 576 12.43 3.22 38.29
CA ASP A 576 13.13 1.97 38.59
C ASP A 576 14.60 2.02 38.14
N LYS A 577 15.44 2.60 39.00
CA LYS A 577 16.89 2.73 38.72
C LYS A 577 17.60 1.38 38.68
N LYS A 578 17.11 0.37 39.40
CA LYS A 578 17.75 -0.96 39.46
C LYS A 578 17.52 -1.70 38.15
N LEU A 579 16.28 -1.74 37.67
CA LEU A 579 15.97 -2.36 36.38
C LEU A 579 16.66 -1.62 35.22
N ALA A 580 16.68 -0.28 35.25
CA ALA A 580 17.42 0.51 34.27
C ALA A 580 18.92 0.14 34.23
N ALA A 581 19.55 -0.06 35.40
CA ALA A 581 20.95 -0.49 35.46
C ALA A 581 21.17 -1.90 34.89
N ILE A 582 20.24 -2.82 35.12
CA ILE A 582 20.29 -4.19 34.57
C ILE A 582 20.22 -4.14 33.04
N TYR A 583 19.23 -3.45 32.46
CA TYR A 583 19.11 -3.35 31.00
C TYR A 583 20.30 -2.63 30.38
N LYS A 584 20.79 -1.57 31.03
CA LYS A 584 22.00 -0.87 30.61
C LYS A 584 23.24 -1.75 30.66
N ALA A 585 23.34 -2.75 31.53
CA ALA A 585 24.55 -3.56 31.62
C ALA A 585 24.88 -4.24 30.29
N SER A 586 23.85 -4.73 29.60
CA SER A 586 23.97 -5.44 28.31
C SER A 586 23.86 -4.54 27.06
N ALA A 587 23.40 -3.30 27.20
CA ALA A 587 23.26 -2.36 26.09
C ALA A 587 24.58 -1.63 25.75
N ALA A 588 24.81 -1.29 24.50
CA ALA A 588 25.86 -0.37 24.08
C ALA A 588 25.56 1.06 24.52
N ASN A 589 24.33 1.55 24.30
CA ASN A 589 23.95 2.91 24.68
C ASN A 589 23.69 3.02 26.20
N LYS A 590 24.54 3.75 26.91
CA LYS A 590 24.41 4.02 28.35
C LYS A 590 23.68 5.33 28.66
N ASP A 591 23.42 6.17 27.65
CA ASP A 591 22.91 7.54 27.80
C ASP A 591 21.39 7.62 27.83
N THR A 592 20.68 6.53 27.51
CA THR A 592 19.22 6.48 27.55
C THR A 592 18.67 5.52 28.60
N ASN A 593 17.44 5.79 29.05
CA ASN A 593 16.64 4.87 29.86
C ASN A 593 15.36 4.42 29.12
N ASN A 594 15.25 4.72 27.82
CA ASN A 594 14.08 4.31 27.05
C ASN A 594 14.20 2.83 26.66
N ILE A 595 13.16 2.06 26.97
CA ILE A 595 13.16 0.60 26.79
C ILE A 595 13.31 0.23 25.30
N PHE A 596 12.62 0.92 24.41
CA PHE A 596 12.67 0.62 22.98
C PHE A 596 14.10 0.67 22.40
N ALA A 597 15.00 1.50 22.94
CA ALA A 597 16.40 1.56 22.48
C ALA A 597 17.15 0.24 22.80
N PHE A 598 16.96 -0.30 24.00
CA PHE A 598 17.51 -1.61 24.38
C PHE A 598 16.91 -2.75 23.55
N PHE A 599 15.62 -2.64 23.18
CA PHE A 599 14.97 -3.60 22.28
C PHE A 599 15.62 -3.60 20.90
N ILE A 600 15.91 -2.42 20.33
CA ILE A 600 16.59 -2.30 19.04
C ILE A 600 17.94 -3.01 19.09
N GLU A 601 18.77 -2.69 20.08
CA GLU A 601 20.13 -3.23 20.19
C GLU A 601 20.11 -4.76 20.31
N LYS A 602 19.25 -5.31 21.18
CA LYS A 602 19.12 -6.77 21.30
C LYS A 602 18.58 -7.40 20.02
N ALA A 603 17.56 -6.81 19.39
CA ALA A 603 17.00 -7.33 18.14
C ALA A 603 18.05 -7.40 17.01
N LEU A 604 18.94 -6.41 16.90
CA LEU A 604 20.05 -6.42 15.93
C LEU A 604 21.02 -7.59 16.13
N THR A 605 21.18 -8.09 17.36
CA THR A 605 22.02 -9.27 17.62
C THR A 605 21.34 -10.58 17.21
N LEU A 606 20.00 -10.62 17.21
CA LEU A 606 19.19 -11.82 17.02
C LEU A 606 18.68 -12.01 15.59
N GLY A 607 18.36 -10.92 14.89
CA GLY A 607 17.65 -10.97 13.60
C GLY A 607 18.53 -10.71 12.38
N ASP A 608 18.31 -11.46 11.30
CA ASP A 608 18.84 -11.13 9.98
C ASP A 608 18.15 -9.89 9.39
N TYR A 609 16.82 -9.82 9.57
CA TYR A 609 16.02 -8.64 9.30
C TYR A 609 15.37 -8.15 10.58
N VAL A 610 15.59 -6.88 10.94
CA VAL A 610 15.00 -6.25 12.13
C VAL A 610 14.08 -5.12 11.69
N SER A 611 12.79 -5.24 12.01
CA SER A 611 11.77 -4.27 11.62
C SER A 611 10.92 -3.83 12.81
N LEU A 612 11.21 -2.67 13.39
CA LEU A 612 10.52 -2.18 14.59
C LEU A 612 9.81 -0.85 14.30
N ILE A 613 8.65 -0.64 14.94
CA ILE A 613 7.98 0.66 15.00
C ILE A 613 8.30 1.34 16.33
N VAL A 614 8.88 2.53 16.28
CA VAL A 614 9.48 3.21 17.43
C VAL A 614 9.21 4.72 17.38
N PRO A 615 9.36 5.45 18.50
CA PRO A 615 9.27 6.90 18.51
C PRO A 615 10.27 7.53 17.54
N LYS A 616 9.83 8.56 16.80
CA LYS A 616 10.67 9.32 15.87
C LYS A 616 11.86 10.00 16.56
N SER A 617 11.77 10.23 17.88
CA SER A 617 12.90 10.73 18.67
C SER A 617 14.18 9.92 18.50
N LEU A 618 14.09 8.62 18.17
CA LEU A 618 15.24 7.77 17.82
C LEU A 618 16.18 8.45 16.81
N ILE A 619 15.63 9.14 15.81
CA ILE A 619 16.39 9.67 14.68
C ILE A 619 16.89 11.09 14.88
N ASN A 620 16.64 11.72 16.03
CA ASN A 620 17.05 13.11 16.26
C ASN A 620 17.51 13.43 17.68
N ALA A 621 17.04 12.73 18.72
CA ALA A 621 17.36 13.11 20.10
C ALA A 621 18.80 12.69 20.49
N PRO A 622 19.50 13.50 21.31
CA PRO A 622 20.88 13.21 21.75
C PRO A 622 21.05 11.88 22.48
N GLU A 623 20.06 11.47 23.28
CA GLU A 623 20.15 10.22 24.07
C GLU A 623 20.20 8.94 23.22
N PHE A 624 19.98 9.03 21.91
CA PHE A 624 20.02 7.88 20.98
C PHE A 624 21.21 7.92 20.02
N ASN A 625 22.19 8.80 20.22
CA ASN A 625 23.38 8.90 19.36
C ASN A 625 24.10 7.55 19.22
N GLU A 626 24.39 6.87 20.34
CA GLU A 626 25.08 5.57 20.32
C GLU A 626 24.24 4.45 19.69
N THR A 627 22.92 4.43 19.94
CA THR A 627 22.02 3.47 19.29
C THR A 627 22.01 3.69 17.77
N ARG A 628 21.97 4.94 17.27
CA ARG A 628 22.06 5.22 15.83
C ARG A 628 23.40 4.83 15.23
N LYS A 629 24.50 5.07 15.95
CA LYS A 629 25.84 4.66 15.53
C LYS A 629 25.91 3.16 15.28
N LEU A 630 25.36 2.35 16.18
CA LEU A 630 25.24 0.90 16.00
C LEU A 630 24.35 0.56 14.77
N MET A 631 23.20 1.21 14.63
CA MET A 631 22.30 0.96 13.50
C MET A 631 22.95 1.27 12.14
N ASN A 632 23.81 2.30 12.07
CA ASN A 632 24.49 2.73 10.85
C ASN A 632 25.51 1.69 10.32
N GLU A 633 25.96 0.75 11.16
CA GLU A 633 26.88 -0.33 10.76
C GLU A 633 26.21 -1.31 9.79
N TYR A 634 24.88 -1.43 9.84
CA TYR A 634 24.08 -2.36 9.06
C TYR A 634 23.41 -1.70 7.84
N SER A 635 22.76 -2.51 7.01
CA SER A 635 22.00 -2.04 5.84
C SER A 635 20.59 -1.59 6.27
N LEU A 636 20.36 -0.28 6.32
CA LEU A 636 19.04 0.32 6.53
C LEU A 636 18.26 0.27 5.22
N THR A 637 17.49 -0.80 5.02
CA THR A 637 16.79 -1.03 3.74
C THR A 637 15.56 -0.13 3.58
N HIS A 638 14.80 0.10 4.64
CA HIS A 638 13.56 0.86 4.58
C HIS A 638 13.35 1.72 5.82
N VAL A 639 12.74 2.90 5.63
CA VAL A 639 12.19 3.73 6.71
C VAL A 639 10.77 4.15 6.33
N ILE A 640 9.83 4.02 7.24
CA ILE A 640 8.47 4.55 7.12
C ILE A 640 8.30 5.63 8.18
N ASP A 641 8.18 6.90 7.77
CA ASP A 641 7.84 8.00 8.65
C ASP A 641 6.32 8.18 8.72
N PHE A 642 5.72 7.75 9.82
CA PHE A 642 4.28 7.85 10.03
C PHE A 642 3.86 9.23 10.55
N GLY A 643 4.79 10.07 11.02
CA GLY A 643 4.46 11.22 11.86
C GLY A 643 3.53 10.79 13.01
N GLU A 644 2.43 11.51 13.20
CA GLU A 644 1.38 11.18 14.20
C GLU A 644 0.31 10.20 13.70
N LYS A 645 0.43 9.67 12.47
CA LYS A 645 -0.67 8.91 11.83
C LYS A 645 -0.71 7.42 12.21
N ALA A 646 0.36 6.88 12.81
CA ALA A 646 0.40 5.48 13.22
C ALA A 646 -0.62 5.18 14.33
N PHE A 647 -0.67 6.02 15.37
CA PHE A 647 -1.47 5.79 16.57
C PHE A 647 -2.51 6.90 16.77
N LYS A 648 -3.79 6.56 16.62
CA LYS A 648 -4.89 7.53 16.74
C LYS A 648 -5.05 7.99 18.19
N GLY A 649 -5.06 9.31 18.40
CA GLY A 649 -5.28 9.92 19.72
C GLY A 649 -4.03 9.97 20.62
N VAL A 650 -2.88 9.52 20.12
CA VAL A 650 -1.61 9.58 20.83
C VAL A 650 -0.76 10.68 20.21
N LYS A 651 -0.31 11.65 21.01
CA LYS A 651 0.53 12.77 20.56
C LYS A 651 1.99 12.35 20.47
N ILE A 652 2.28 11.32 19.68
CA ILE A 652 3.64 10.82 19.46
C ILE A 652 3.92 10.66 17.97
N GLU A 653 5.10 11.11 17.56
CA GLU A 653 5.61 10.88 16.21
C GLU A 653 6.35 9.56 16.17
N THR A 654 6.13 8.77 15.13
CA THR A 654 6.67 7.41 15.04
C THR A 654 7.24 7.13 13.66
N ILE A 655 8.25 6.28 13.66
CA ILE A 655 8.82 5.72 12.45
C ILE A 655 8.83 4.20 12.57
N SER A 656 8.85 3.51 11.44
CA SER A 656 9.38 2.15 11.40
C SER A 656 10.65 2.12 10.57
N PHE A 657 11.64 1.36 11.01
CA PHE A 657 12.84 1.08 10.22
C PHE A 657 12.87 -0.41 9.90
N THR A 658 13.55 -0.80 8.82
CA THR A 658 13.90 -2.19 8.51
C THR A 658 15.39 -2.27 8.19
N ILE A 659 16.13 -2.95 9.06
CA ILE A 659 17.56 -3.20 8.92
C ILE A 659 17.78 -4.64 8.47
N ASN A 660 18.71 -4.85 7.54
CA ASN A 660 19.28 -6.15 7.24
C ASN A 660 20.69 -6.22 7.82
N THR A 661 20.92 -7.16 8.73
CA THR A 661 22.20 -7.30 9.46
C THR A 661 23.23 -8.15 8.71
N LYS A 662 22.83 -8.81 7.61
CA LYS A 662 23.70 -9.64 6.76
C LYS A 662 24.14 -8.96 5.47
N ASN A 663 23.38 -7.98 4.97
CA ASN A 663 23.61 -7.35 3.68
C ASN A 663 24.47 -6.08 3.80
N SER A 664 25.21 -5.75 2.74
CA SER A 664 26.03 -4.55 2.60
C SER A 664 25.39 -3.45 1.74
N SER A 665 24.23 -3.69 1.11
CA SER A 665 23.52 -2.68 0.31
C SER A 665 23.33 -1.38 1.08
N LYS A 666 23.66 -0.26 0.43
CA LYS A 666 23.55 1.08 1.04
C LYS A 666 22.35 1.87 0.52
N ASN A 667 21.45 1.29 -0.25
CA ASN A 667 20.22 1.98 -0.68
C ASN A 667 19.10 1.81 0.35
N THR A 668 18.50 2.93 0.74
CA THR A 668 17.33 3.02 1.65
C THR A 668 16.12 3.53 0.88
N THR A 669 14.98 2.85 1.01
CA THR A 669 13.69 3.38 0.55
C THR A 669 12.94 4.04 1.70
N ILE A 670 12.58 5.32 1.54
CA ILE A 670 11.84 6.09 2.54
C ILE A 670 10.39 6.26 2.09
N TYR A 671 9.45 5.91 2.98
CA TYR A 671 8.02 6.18 2.84
C TYR A 671 7.62 7.28 3.81
N SER A 672 7.08 8.39 3.34
CA SER A 672 6.56 9.45 4.21
C SER A 672 5.04 9.52 4.17
N TYR A 673 4.42 9.34 5.32
CA TYR A 673 3.00 9.64 5.52
C TYR A 673 2.76 11.13 5.74
N ILE A 674 3.82 11.95 5.90
CA ILE A 674 3.70 13.40 6.14
C ILE A 674 3.33 14.09 4.83
N ASN A 675 4.11 13.87 3.77
CA ASN A 675 3.90 14.46 2.44
C ASN A 675 3.32 13.46 1.41
N ASN A 676 3.09 12.20 1.80
CA ASN A 676 2.59 11.11 0.96
C ASN A 676 3.52 10.76 -0.23
N SER A 677 4.83 10.79 -0.04
CA SER A 677 5.82 10.41 -1.05
C SER A 677 6.63 9.16 -0.68
N VAL A 678 7.32 8.61 -1.68
CA VAL A 678 8.32 7.54 -1.55
C VAL A 678 9.51 7.88 -2.42
N TRP A 679 10.71 7.67 -1.91
CA TRP A 679 11.95 7.87 -2.66
C TRP A 679 13.02 6.89 -2.20
N ASN A 680 13.97 6.64 -3.09
CA ASN A 680 15.18 5.88 -2.80
C ASN A 680 16.32 6.88 -2.56
N VAL A 681 17.20 6.56 -1.60
CA VAL A 681 18.34 7.40 -1.25
C VAL A 681 19.50 6.52 -0.79
N ASP A 682 20.72 7.01 -0.96
CA ASP A 682 21.87 6.37 -0.33
C ASP A 682 21.81 6.58 1.20
N GLN A 683 22.02 5.51 1.96
CA GLN A 683 22.00 5.50 3.41
C GLN A 683 23.00 6.51 3.96
N SER A 684 24.21 6.58 3.41
CA SER A 684 25.26 7.49 3.87
C SER A 684 24.88 8.96 3.70
N TYR A 685 24.02 9.28 2.72
CA TYR A 685 23.53 10.65 2.51
C TYR A 685 22.60 11.11 3.64
N ILE A 686 21.71 10.22 4.11
CA ILE A 686 20.78 10.52 5.20
C ILE A 686 21.36 10.25 6.60
N THR A 687 22.41 9.43 6.71
CA THR A 687 23.11 9.13 7.97
C THR A 687 24.49 9.77 8.06
N ASP A 688 24.72 10.83 7.30
CA ASP A 688 26.00 11.53 7.20
C ASP A 688 26.47 12.02 8.58
N SER A 689 27.69 11.64 8.95
CA SER A 689 28.28 11.97 10.25
C SER A 689 28.65 13.45 10.40
N GLN A 690 28.63 14.24 9.33
CA GLN A 690 28.77 15.69 9.42
C GLN A 690 27.58 16.35 10.14
N PHE A 691 26.41 15.69 10.15
CA PHE A 691 25.22 16.15 10.86
C PHE A 691 24.99 15.33 12.14
N PRO A 692 24.35 15.92 13.17
CA PRO A 692 24.23 15.30 14.50
C PRO A 692 23.31 14.06 14.52
N TYR A 693 22.48 13.88 13.50
CA TYR A 693 21.50 12.80 13.42
C TYR A 693 20.97 12.58 12.00
N TRP A 694 20.11 11.57 11.82
CA TRP A 694 19.62 11.18 10.49
C TRP A 694 18.69 12.24 9.88
N LEU A 695 18.91 12.58 8.61
CA LEU A 695 18.14 13.58 7.87
C LEU A 695 17.37 12.91 6.73
N LEU A 696 16.19 12.36 7.05
CA LEU A 696 15.37 11.60 6.09
C LEU A 696 14.96 12.45 4.87
N TYR A 697 14.69 13.74 5.09
CA TYR A 697 14.20 14.67 4.06
C TYR A 697 15.30 15.53 3.44
N ARG A 698 16.58 15.21 3.70
CA ARG A 698 17.73 15.91 3.10
C ARG A 698 17.60 15.91 1.59
N ASN A 699 17.84 17.07 0.98
CA ASN A 699 17.78 17.27 -0.46
C ASN A 699 18.78 18.35 -0.90
N SER A 700 18.83 18.64 -2.20
CA SER A 700 19.71 19.67 -2.76
C SER A 700 19.53 21.05 -2.13
N ASP A 701 18.29 21.46 -1.87
CA ASP A 701 17.98 22.77 -1.28
C ASP A 701 18.53 22.87 0.15
N PHE A 702 18.48 21.77 0.90
CA PHE A 702 19.11 21.67 2.21
C PHE A 702 20.63 21.78 2.10
N ASP A 703 21.25 21.07 1.15
CA ASP A 703 22.70 21.05 0.96
C ASP A 703 23.25 22.43 0.57
N GLU A 704 22.51 23.19 -0.25
CA GLU A 704 22.88 24.56 -0.65
C GLU A 704 23.00 25.47 0.58
N ILE A 705 21.99 25.50 1.44
CA ILE A 705 22.02 26.28 2.69
C ILE A 705 23.06 25.73 3.67
N ALA A 706 23.21 24.40 3.76
CA ALA A 706 24.21 23.80 4.62
C ALA A 706 25.64 24.21 4.23
N SER A 707 25.90 24.35 2.93
CA SER A 707 27.21 24.72 2.39
C SER A 707 27.59 26.18 2.61
N SER A 708 26.63 27.05 2.91
CA SER A 708 26.85 28.48 3.15
C SER A 708 26.97 28.85 4.64
N MET A 709 27.01 27.85 5.54
CA MET A 709 26.99 28.05 6.99
C MET A 709 28.09 27.27 7.71
N GLU A 710 28.64 27.87 8.76
CA GLU A 710 29.48 27.19 9.75
C GLU A 710 28.63 26.75 10.94
N PHE A 711 28.44 25.43 11.08
CA PHE A 711 27.60 24.80 12.09
C PHE A 711 28.35 24.36 13.35
N GLY A 712 27.59 23.96 14.39
CA GLY A 712 28.15 23.39 15.62
C GLY A 712 28.78 24.40 16.57
N ILE A 713 28.57 25.69 16.32
CA ILE A 713 29.15 26.79 17.11
C ILE A 713 28.40 27.07 18.42
N PHE A 714 27.20 26.51 18.63
CA PHE A 714 26.36 26.77 19.81
C PHE A 714 26.11 25.54 20.69
N LYS A 715 25.89 25.79 21.98
CA LYS A 715 25.21 24.90 22.93
C LYS A 715 23.88 25.52 23.35
N ALA A 716 22.86 24.70 23.58
CA ALA A 716 21.55 25.16 23.99
C ALA A 716 21.29 24.90 25.48
N TYR A 717 20.81 25.92 26.18
CA TYR A 717 20.26 25.83 27.52
C TYR A 717 18.80 26.26 27.55
N ARG A 718 18.02 25.65 28.45
CA ARG A 718 16.61 26.00 28.67
C ARG A 718 16.20 25.69 30.09
N ASP A 719 15.74 26.70 30.81
CA ASP A 719 15.23 26.56 32.16
C ASP A 719 13.73 26.22 32.14
N ARG A 720 13.33 25.08 32.72
CA ARG A 720 11.93 24.64 32.75
C ARG A 720 11.22 24.96 34.07
N VAL A 721 11.92 25.58 35.02
CA VAL A 721 11.45 25.80 36.40
C VAL A 721 10.67 27.11 36.51
N ILE A 722 10.97 28.10 35.67
CA ILE A 722 10.25 29.38 35.65
C ILE A 722 8.81 29.16 35.14
N THR A 723 7.85 29.49 35.99
CA THR A 723 6.41 29.33 35.75
C THR A 723 5.65 30.59 36.12
N LYS A 724 4.39 30.71 35.69
CA LYS A 724 3.54 31.87 36.00
C LYS A 724 3.40 32.18 37.50
N SER A 725 3.55 31.18 38.37
CA SER A 725 3.40 31.38 39.83
C SER A 725 4.55 32.14 40.47
N VAL A 726 5.72 32.19 39.82
CA VAL A 726 6.91 32.90 40.33
C VAL A 726 7.14 34.24 39.64
N THR A 727 6.44 34.52 38.52
CA THR A 727 6.55 35.78 37.78
C THR A 727 5.52 36.82 38.21
N LYS A 728 5.86 38.11 38.08
CA LYS A 728 5.03 39.29 38.40
C LYS A 728 4.84 40.21 37.20
N SER A 729 3.93 41.18 37.28
CA SER A 729 3.72 42.22 36.25
C SER A 729 4.78 43.32 36.26
N ASN A 730 5.54 43.45 37.35
CA ASN A 730 6.70 44.33 37.49
C ASN A 730 7.75 43.65 38.38
N GLY A 731 9.01 44.07 38.29
CA GLY A 731 10.09 43.50 39.09
C GLY A 731 11.47 43.90 38.57
N LYS A 732 12.53 43.45 39.26
CA LYS A 732 13.91 43.82 38.94
C LYS A 732 14.42 43.26 37.61
N PHE A 733 14.15 41.99 37.33
CA PHE A 733 14.66 41.29 36.15
C PHE A 733 13.53 40.92 35.22
N ARG A 734 13.67 41.20 33.93
CA ARG A 734 12.66 40.86 32.92
C ARG A 734 12.77 39.37 32.54
N VAL A 735 11.63 38.70 32.46
CA VAL A 735 11.55 37.30 32.00
C VAL A 735 11.06 37.27 30.56
N LEU A 736 11.96 36.93 29.65
CA LEU A 736 11.73 36.84 28.21
C LEU A 736 11.10 35.48 27.85
N LYS A 737 10.05 35.55 27.05
CA LYS A 737 9.29 34.38 26.57
C LYS A 737 9.24 34.39 25.05
N SER A 738 8.74 33.30 24.46
CA SER A 738 8.82 33.06 23.01
C SER A 738 8.22 34.16 22.13
N ARG A 739 7.20 34.88 22.61
CA ARG A 739 6.61 36.01 21.87
C ARG A 739 7.41 37.31 21.98
N ASN A 740 8.26 37.44 23.00
CA ASN A 740 9.13 38.59 23.18
C ASN A 740 10.31 38.58 22.21
N ILE A 741 10.71 37.42 21.69
CA ILE A 741 11.84 37.36 20.77
C ILE A 741 11.34 37.76 19.38
N GLY A 742 11.90 38.82 18.81
CA GLY A 742 11.70 39.28 17.43
C GLY A 742 12.86 38.85 16.52
N ASN A 743 12.98 39.51 15.36
CA ASN A 743 14.15 39.37 14.50
C ASN A 743 15.16 40.46 14.85
N ASN A 744 16.30 40.09 15.46
CA ASN A 744 17.29 41.02 16.00
C ASN A 744 16.75 42.03 17.03
N GLU A 745 15.57 41.77 17.62
CA GLU A 745 14.94 42.69 18.55
C GLU A 745 14.19 41.95 19.67
N ILE A 746 13.90 42.67 20.75
CA ILE A 746 12.98 42.25 21.80
C ILE A 746 11.67 43.04 21.65
N ILE A 747 10.57 42.31 21.55
CA ILE A 747 9.21 42.84 21.41
C ILE A 747 8.59 43.01 22.79
N ASP A 748 8.23 44.25 23.11
CA ASP A 748 7.43 44.60 24.29
C ASP A 748 5.96 44.28 24.05
N ILE A 749 5.36 43.46 24.92
CA ILE A 749 3.97 43.01 24.76
C ILE A 749 3.18 43.33 26.02
N PRO A 750 2.25 44.31 25.97
CA PRO A 750 1.35 44.62 27.08
C PRO A 750 0.62 43.39 27.59
N ASP A 751 0.50 43.27 28.91
CA ASP A 751 -0.16 42.16 29.62
C ASP A 751 0.43 40.75 29.39
N TYR A 752 1.54 40.65 28.64
CA TYR A 752 2.31 39.43 28.48
C TYR A 752 3.64 39.53 29.20
N ASP A 753 4.28 40.69 29.21
CA ASP A 753 5.57 40.87 29.85
C ASP A 753 5.52 40.62 31.35
N CYS A 754 6.54 39.94 31.85
CA CYS A 754 6.61 39.54 33.25
C CYS A 754 8.03 39.59 33.80
N TYR A 755 8.14 39.67 35.12
CA TYR A 755 9.37 40.00 35.82
C TYR A 755 9.54 39.14 37.08
N ILE A 756 10.78 39.04 37.57
CA ILE A 756 11.17 38.38 38.81
C ILE A 756 12.11 39.30 39.59
N ASP A 757 12.01 39.33 40.93
CA ASP A 757 12.88 40.14 41.78
C ASP A 757 14.13 39.42 42.27
N ASP A 758 14.05 38.09 42.41
CA ASP A 758 15.12 37.22 42.90
C ASP A 758 15.30 36.03 41.96
N VAL A 759 16.48 35.95 41.35
CA VAL A 759 16.82 34.94 40.35
C VAL A 759 17.80 33.88 40.86
N GLU A 760 18.37 34.04 42.06
CA GLU A 760 19.47 33.19 42.56
C GLU A 760 19.08 31.71 42.68
N SER A 761 17.79 31.44 42.87
CA SER A 761 17.25 30.08 42.96
C SER A 761 17.07 29.37 41.61
N PHE A 762 17.25 30.05 40.49
CA PHE A 762 17.09 29.50 39.14
C PHE A 762 18.44 29.30 38.46
N ASP A 763 18.66 28.14 37.84
CA ASP A 763 19.91 27.84 37.11
C ASP A 763 20.10 28.76 35.89
N VAL A 764 19.04 29.40 35.36
CA VAL A 764 19.16 30.42 34.31
C VAL A 764 19.92 31.67 34.75
N SER A 765 20.02 31.95 36.06
CA SER A 765 20.70 33.15 36.58
C SER A 765 22.17 33.24 36.18
N LYS A 766 22.83 32.11 35.90
CA LYS A 766 24.21 32.08 35.39
C LYS A 766 24.39 32.75 34.03
N TYR A 767 23.31 32.98 33.29
CA TYR A 767 23.32 33.69 32.02
C TYR A 767 22.96 35.17 32.18
N LEU A 768 22.57 35.65 33.36
CA LEU A 768 22.17 37.05 33.54
C LEU A 768 23.31 37.99 33.11
N ASN A 769 22.97 39.00 32.30
CA ASN A 769 23.91 40.00 31.74
C ASN A 769 24.97 39.47 30.77
N HIS A 770 24.86 38.22 30.32
CA HIS A 770 25.63 37.69 29.19
C HIS A 770 24.98 38.11 27.87
N THR A 771 25.27 39.32 27.41
CA THR A 771 24.62 39.92 26.23
C THR A 771 25.05 39.29 24.90
N GLU A 772 26.13 38.52 24.90
CA GLU A 772 26.58 37.67 23.80
C GLU A 772 25.69 36.44 23.58
N CYS A 773 24.87 36.07 24.56
CA CYS A 773 23.95 34.94 24.43
C CYS A 773 22.87 35.22 23.38
N VAL A 774 22.59 34.23 22.53
CA VAL A 774 21.51 34.31 21.53
C VAL A 774 20.24 33.68 22.09
N LEU A 775 19.11 34.35 21.92
CA LEU A 775 17.79 33.87 22.34
C LEU A 775 17.03 33.32 21.15
N LEU A 776 16.46 32.12 21.28
CA LEU A 776 15.69 31.48 20.21
C LEU A 776 14.36 30.89 20.72
N PRO A 777 13.20 31.20 20.13
CA PRO A 777 11.93 30.57 20.51
C PRO A 777 11.93 29.07 20.25
N ASN A 778 11.41 28.29 21.20
CA ASN A 778 11.14 26.88 20.96
C ASN A 778 9.87 26.68 20.09
N LEU A 779 9.72 25.49 19.51
CA LEU A 779 8.50 25.02 18.85
C LEU A 779 8.08 25.80 17.58
N THR A 780 9.05 26.27 16.79
CA THR A 780 8.77 27.00 15.54
C THR A 780 9.63 26.51 14.36
N TYR A 781 9.05 26.58 13.16
CA TYR A 781 9.76 26.44 11.88
C TYR A 781 10.11 27.76 11.22
N ASN A 782 9.65 28.87 11.80
CA ASN A 782 10.06 30.21 11.42
C ASN A 782 10.90 30.71 12.60
N PRO A 783 12.16 30.29 12.69
CA PRO A 783 13.01 30.72 13.78
C PRO A 783 13.25 32.22 13.65
N ARG A 784 13.53 32.82 14.79
CA ARG A 784 13.91 34.22 14.92
C ARG A 784 14.81 34.29 16.13
N ALA A 785 15.78 35.17 16.07
CA ALA A 785 16.78 35.25 17.11
C ALA A 785 17.14 36.70 17.38
N CYS A 786 17.59 36.94 18.60
CA CYS A 786 18.19 38.19 19.00
C CYS A 786 19.23 37.93 20.08
N PHE A 787 20.11 38.89 20.31
CA PHE A 787 20.99 38.88 21.47
C PHE A 787 20.19 39.12 22.76
N MET A 788 20.66 38.56 23.87
CA MET A 788 20.03 38.73 25.16
C MET A 788 20.28 40.15 25.68
N PRO A 789 19.24 40.92 26.04
CA PRO A 789 19.43 42.23 26.64
C PRO A 789 19.92 42.12 28.09
N GLU A 790 20.56 43.19 28.58
CA GLU A 790 20.92 43.32 30.00
C GLU A 790 19.67 43.21 30.91
N ASN A 791 19.90 42.82 32.17
CA ASN A 791 18.88 42.70 33.21
C ASN A 791 17.67 41.81 32.84
N SER A 792 17.91 40.81 31.98
CA SER A 792 16.88 39.88 31.52
C SER A 792 17.31 38.41 31.66
N ILE A 793 16.33 37.53 31.84
CA ILE A 793 16.47 36.07 31.83
C ILE A 793 15.42 35.46 30.91
N ALA A 794 15.56 34.20 30.54
CA ALA A 794 14.61 33.50 29.68
C ALA A 794 13.84 32.41 30.45
N ASP A 795 12.54 32.24 30.16
CA ASP A 795 11.79 31.11 30.67
C ASP A 795 11.93 29.86 29.78
N GLY A 796 11.23 28.80 30.16
CA GLY A 796 11.21 27.57 29.42
C GLY A 796 10.52 27.63 28.07
N SER A 797 10.17 28.77 27.49
CA SER A 797 9.69 28.87 26.11
C SER A 797 10.78 29.35 25.14
N VAL A 798 11.91 29.85 25.65
CA VAL A 798 13.05 30.37 24.89
C VAL A 798 14.28 29.53 25.22
N ALA A 799 15.07 29.20 24.21
CA ALA A 799 16.38 28.59 24.36
C ALA A 799 17.44 29.71 24.41
N ILE A 800 18.39 29.60 25.34
CA ILE A 800 19.57 30.43 25.42
C ILE A 800 20.71 29.67 24.74
N LEU A 801 21.32 30.28 23.73
CA LEU A 801 22.42 29.69 22.99
C LEU A 801 23.73 30.39 23.42
N THR A 802 24.72 29.59 23.79
CA THR A 802 26.07 30.05 24.10
C THR A 802 27.06 29.46 23.12
N LEU A 803 28.12 30.19 22.80
CA LEU A 803 29.16 29.68 21.91
C LEU A 803 29.91 28.51 22.53
N CYS A 804 30.26 27.52 21.69
CA CYS A 804 31.09 26.39 22.06
C CYS A 804 32.54 26.80 22.28
N ASP A 805 33.00 27.79 21.53
CA ASP A 805 34.34 28.36 21.52
C ASP A 805 34.22 29.88 21.71
N GLU A 806 34.92 30.42 22.71
CA GLU A 806 34.88 31.85 23.05
C GLU A 806 35.55 32.73 21.98
N GLU A 807 36.37 32.16 21.10
CA GLU A 807 36.96 32.90 19.97
C GLU A 807 35.99 33.11 18.80
N ASN A 808 34.88 32.36 18.78
CA ASN A 808 33.84 32.57 17.76
C ASN A 808 33.07 33.86 18.02
N THR A 809 32.56 34.46 16.95
CA THR A 809 31.64 35.59 17.01
C THR A 809 30.44 35.34 16.10
N VAL A 810 29.31 35.95 16.46
CA VAL A 810 28.04 35.88 15.72
C VAL A 810 27.58 37.31 15.51
N SER A 811 27.18 37.63 14.29
CA SER A 811 26.74 38.95 13.87
C SER A 811 25.21 39.06 13.87
N PRO A 812 24.65 40.28 13.92
CA PRO A 812 23.22 40.50 13.66
C PRO A 812 22.77 39.97 12.29
N GLU A 813 23.63 40.03 11.26
CA GLU A 813 23.34 39.49 9.93
C GLU A 813 23.12 37.96 9.98
N ASP A 814 23.90 37.23 10.79
CA ASP A 814 23.70 35.79 11.00
C ASP A 814 22.33 35.50 11.63
N LEU A 815 21.92 36.29 12.62
CA LEU A 815 20.62 36.14 13.28
C LEU A 815 19.47 36.50 12.34
N GLU A 816 19.66 37.51 11.48
CA GLU A 816 18.66 37.92 10.48
C GLU A 816 18.39 36.79 9.48
N PHE A 817 19.44 36.07 9.07
CA PHE A 817 19.31 34.93 8.16
C PHE A 817 18.36 33.85 8.69
N TYR A 818 18.35 33.61 10.02
CA TYR A 818 17.45 32.61 10.61
C TYR A 818 15.96 32.92 10.36
N SER A 819 15.60 34.20 10.20
CA SER A 819 14.23 34.64 9.97
C SER A 819 13.76 34.51 8.51
N THR A 820 14.66 34.14 7.60
CA THR A 820 14.35 34.03 6.16
C THR A 820 13.49 32.81 5.82
N GLU A 821 12.78 32.87 4.69
CA GLU A 821 12.00 31.74 4.19
C GLU A 821 12.89 30.55 3.79
N SER A 822 14.07 30.81 3.23
CA SER A 822 15.04 29.77 2.87
C SER A 822 15.54 29.02 4.10
N PHE A 823 15.95 29.73 5.16
CA PHE A 823 16.34 29.08 6.41
C PHE A 823 15.19 28.33 7.07
N SER A 824 13.95 28.87 7.00
CA SER A 824 12.77 28.18 7.52
C SER A 824 12.53 26.81 6.83
N LYS A 825 12.69 26.74 5.50
CA LYS A 825 12.62 25.49 4.73
C LYS A 825 13.77 24.54 5.07
N PHE A 826 14.99 25.05 5.13
CA PHE A 826 16.18 24.30 5.56
C PHE A 826 15.99 23.70 6.95
N TYR A 827 15.56 24.50 7.92
CA TYR A 827 15.36 24.07 9.30
C TYR A 827 14.20 23.08 9.43
N ALA A 828 13.16 23.20 8.61
CA ALA A 828 12.11 22.19 8.53
C ALA A 828 12.64 20.82 8.13
N ILE A 829 13.52 20.76 7.12
CA ILE A 829 14.23 19.55 6.71
C ILE A 829 15.19 19.08 7.81
N ALA A 830 15.96 19.98 8.41
CA ALA A 830 16.87 19.69 9.52
C ALA A 830 16.15 19.01 10.70
N ARG A 831 14.87 19.33 10.93
CA ARG A 831 14.03 18.71 11.97
C ARG A 831 13.19 17.54 11.46
N ASN A 832 13.47 17.02 10.28
CA ASN A 832 12.74 15.93 9.63
C ASN A 832 11.22 16.17 9.53
N LEU A 833 10.78 17.43 9.34
CA LEU A 833 9.37 17.82 9.31
C LEU A 833 8.59 17.38 10.58
N GLY A 834 9.28 17.20 11.71
CA GLY A 834 8.69 16.84 13.00
C GLY A 834 7.85 17.96 13.63
N THR A 835 6.67 17.62 14.14
CA THR A 835 5.71 18.58 14.72
C THR A 835 5.65 18.56 16.25
N ARG A 836 6.18 17.51 16.89
CA ARG A 836 6.21 17.36 18.36
C ARG A 836 7.62 17.50 18.93
N SER A 837 8.63 17.31 18.09
CA SER A 837 10.04 17.34 18.48
C SER A 837 10.72 18.64 18.05
N LEU A 838 10.11 19.81 18.32
CA LEU A 838 10.63 21.13 17.92
C LEU A 838 11.28 21.93 19.04
N ASN A 839 11.49 21.31 20.19
CA ASN A 839 12.28 21.95 21.25
C ASN A 839 13.74 22.02 20.80
N ILE A 840 14.38 23.15 21.11
CA ILE A 840 15.81 23.32 20.87
C ILE A 840 16.57 22.53 21.93
N ASP A 841 17.32 21.55 21.49
CA ASP A 841 18.29 20.75 22.22
C ASP A 841 19.67 20.81 21.55
N ASN A 842 20.69 20.21 22.16
CA ASN A 842 22.07 20.23 21.68
C ASN A 842 22.30 19.55 20.32
N ASN A 843 21.36 18.72 19.86
CA ASN A 843 21.41 18.17 18.51
C ASN A 843 20.77 19.14 17.51
N SER A 844 19.63 19.73 17.85
CA SER A 844 18.90 20.66 16.98
C SER A 844 19.57 22.01 16.82
N VAL A 845 20.33 22.45 17.84
CA VAL A 845 21.02 23.74 17.84
C VAL A 845 22.18 23.76 16.86
N PHE A 846 22.71 22.59 16.52
CA PHE A 846 23.78 22.42 15.53
C PHE A 846 23.50 23.17 14.22
N PHE A 847 22.23 23.18 13.78
CA PHE A 847 21.80 23.80 12.52
C PHE A 847 21.66 25.32 12.59
N PHE A 848 21.93 25.93 13.75
CA PHE A 848 22.11 27.37 13.88
C PHE A 848 23.60 27.64 13.87
N GLY A 849 24.04 28.45 12.92
CA GLY A 849 25.44 28.73 12.63
C GLY A 849 25.61 30.13 12.09
N LYS A 850 26.85 30.53 11.82
CA LYS A 850 27.14 31.80 11.15
C LYS A 850 27.31 31.59 9.65
N LEU A 851 27.00 32.61 8.85
CA LEU A 851 27.21 32.58 7.40
C LEU A 851 28.70 32.52 7.08
N ILE A 852 29.06 31.71 6.09
CA ILE A 852 30.40 31.72 5.52
C ILE A 852 30.46 32.92 4.56
N ASN A 853 31.18 33.97 4.94
CA ASN A 853 31.40 35.10 4.05
C ASN A 853 32.09 34.60 2.78
N ALA A 854 31.48 34.85 1.62
CA ALA A 854 32.06 34.56 0.31
C ALA A 854 33.21 35.55 0.01
N GLU A 855 34.30 35.47 0.75
CA GLU A 855 35.55 36.15 0.46
C GLU A 855 36.75 35.21 0.71
N SER A 856 37.09 34.42 -0.31
CA SER A 856 38.48 34.29 -0.81
C SER A 856 38.51 33.58 -2.16
#